data_AF-A0A9P8LAI2-F1
#
_entry.id   AF-A0A9P8LAI2-F1
#
_cell.length_a   1.000
_cell.length_b   1.000
_cell.length_c   1.000
_cell.angle_alpha   90.00
_cell.angle_beta   90.00
_cell.angle_gamma   90.00
#
_symmetry.space_group_name_H-M   'P 1'
#
loop_
_entity.id
_entity.type
_entity.pdbx_description
1 polymer ?
#
loop_
_entity_poly.entity_id
_entity_poly.type
_entity_poly.pdbx_seq_one_letter_code
_entity_poly.pdbx_strand_id
1 'polypeptide(L)'
;MSRIQIKILIVADGIFSFGPQTHDDNIFTLTFLVKSLTLPNGPLDPLEITVDTAHRDGEVLFDGNSDPAFPFPKSSFATIPGKFRFAGPLVAGEVTRPLGEYDEIWLFGYNGVNPNVTIGPDGVKTVSGLDPVNKSQWVDMTGAELTALAAFMNQGGGIFAAGDHGSLGAPLCGKIPRVRTMRKWWHDEDPTKPSSQSYVGNWPSSGVTRADTLMPATTRIGDLFETRWDTQNQSDDVPQVLHPTFIGVAHPILQTSSGPLNVMPDHMHEGEVCGFGGSRGALPYSIIESLSYVGPDFAGSLEYPTIYPVNGQPHQERPEILATGVVQAGHVTTSSKPAGVCNDPFYGDPQPTAGISTLNIISAYDGHAAGVGRVITDSSFHHYLDVNLLGDPCASAAFDNSEVSGFQQTNTLQQMTQFYRNLAQYLAGPLLIALDCIGNTVDNRKVYCIGGNNKIDEFSVHRKTPPPHLPYWAMNGFPDTATRQGSAVACWTLDNVHNQIYYLDADNHVNESSTSDTFPLGSITRMSSIPSRLDSGLACAGPRDGTRARVYFINSSSQIVQLTYDASTSRWTDQTLPGPTAAEGSTLTALYSPSDGISVFYYSSAGAITWVSEDDGPDRWIFDTVVTDGSPSYANIAALLVNGLPHVFYVDSHLHNVCSMTLGGGRWNKTVLPGLARLEGSWLTGYVRNETEPVIFYVARDGIINELAWNAATSTWTNTVLPGHVVRTRSQISCLEAAGQAEIYYRGFEGRIYTLNWEAARGWANSSLLLLVFSPPGH
;
A
#
# COMPACT_ATOMS: atom_id res chain seq x y z
N MET A 1 14.16 -15.63 7.91
CA MET A 1 13.53 -14.69 6.97
C MET A 1 12.52 -13.88 7.74
N SER A 2 12.70 -12.57 7.78
CA SER A 2 11.78 -11.59 8.34
C SER A 2 10.68 -11.34 7.31
N ARG A 3 9.41 -11.50 7.71
CA ARG A 3 8.25 -11.31 6.82
C ARG A 3 8.02 -9.82 6.59
N ILE A 4 7.45 -9.45 5.45
CA ILE A 4 6.88 -8.11 5.22
C ILE A 4 5.79 -7.92 6.28
N GLN A 5 5.85 -6.85 7.08
CA GLN A 5 4.83 -6.59 8.11
C GLN A 5 3.84 -5.54 7.60
N ILE A 6 2.54 -5.81 7.78
CA ILE A 6 1.47 -4.83 7.59
C ILE A 6 0.70 -4.76 8.92
N LYS A 7 0.53 -3.55 9.45
CA LYS A 7 -0.24 -3.27 10.65
C LYS A 7 -1.59 -2.65 10.28
N ILE A 8 -2.67 -3.35 10.60
CA ILE A 8 -4.04 -2.92 10.30
C ILE A 8 -4.77 -2.60 11.60
N LEU A 9 -5.45 -1.46 11.65
CA LEU A 9 -6.46 -1.16 12.66
C LEU A 9 -7.86 -1.38 12.06
N ILE A 10 -8.62 -2.35 12.56
CA ILE A 10 -10.03 -2.55 12.20
C ILE A 10 -10.90 -1.87 13.26
N VAL A 11 -11.67 -0.86 12.85
CA VAL A 11 -12.63 -0.17 13.72
C VAL A 11 -14.05 -0.47 13.25
N ALA A 12 -14.88 -0.93 14.18
CA ALA A 12 -16.29 -1.22 13.92
C ALA A 12 -17.21 -0.42 14.85
N ASP A 13 -18.45 -0.19 14.45
CA ASP A 13 -19.49 0.39 15.30
C ASP A 13 -20.76 -0.49 15.34
N GLY A 14 -21.82 -0.04 16.03
CA GLY A 14 -23.09 -0.76 16.07
C GLY A 14 -22.95 -2.20 16.60
N ILE A 15 -23.50 -3.18 15.85
CA ILE A 15 -23.68 -4.57 16.29
C ILE A 15 -22.53 -5.54 15.95
N PHE A 16 -21.39 -5.03 15.46
CA PHE A 16 -20.28 -5.89 15.10
C PHE A 16 -19.60 -6.51 16.32
N SER A 17 -18.96 -7.66 16.13
CA SER A 17 -18.15 -8.34 17.14
C SER A 17 -16.94 -9.01 16.49
N PHE A 18 -15.81 -8.97 17.19
CA PHE A 18 -14.59 -9.71 16.83
C PHE A 18 -14.51 -11.08 17.54
N GLY A 19 -15.57 -11.45 18.26
CA GLY A 19 -15.73 -12.76 18.89
C GLY A 19 -16.18 -13.85 17.91
N PRO A 20 -16.14 -15.13 18.33
CA PRO A 20 -16.51 -16.25 17.47
C PRO A 20 -17.95 -16.10 16.96
N GLN A 21 -18.22 -16.70 15.79
CA GLN A 21 -19.57 -16.79 15.24
C GLN A 21 -20.58 -17.30 16.28
N THR A 22 -21.76 -16.68 16.30
CA THR A 22 -22.82 -16.97 17.26
C THR A 22 -24.11 -17.40 16.58
N HIS A 23 -25.00 -18.02 17.36
CA HIS A 23 -26.39 -18.33 17.00
C HIS A 23 -27.34 -17.13 17.20
N ASP A 24 -26.82 -15.95 17.59
CA ASP A 24 -27.60 -14.73 17.73
C ASP A 24 -27.45 -13.86 16.47
N ASP A 25 -28.51 -13.76 15.68
CA ASP A 25 -28.54 -12.95 14.46
C ASP A 25 -28.57 -11.43 14.73
N ASN A 26 -28.67 -11.01 16.00
CA ASN A 26 -28.53 -9.59 16.36
C ASN A 26 -27.07 -9.11 16.40
N ILE A 27 -26.09 -9.98 16.16
CA ILE A 27 -24.66 -9.66 16.23
C ILE A 27 -23.99 -10.14 14.94
N PHE A 28 -23.22 -9.24 14.33
CA PHE A 28 -22.43 -9.55 13.14
C PHE A 28 -20.97 -9.81 13.51
N THR A 29 -20.47 -11.00 13.20
CA THR A 29 -19.11 -11.42 13.58
C THR A 29 -18.14 -11.28 12.41
N LEU A 30 -16.93 -10.79 12.71
CA LEU A 30 -15.83 -10.57 11.75
C LEU A 30 -14.63 -11.50 12.02
N THR A 31 -14.84 -12.61 12.73
CA THR A 31 -13.73 -13.47 13.18
C THR A 31 -13.02 -14.13 12.01
N PHE A 32 -13.76 -14.57 10.99
CA PHE A 32 -13.14 -15.18 9.81
C PHE A 32 -12.26 -14.19 9.04
N LEU A 33 -12.69 -12.93 8.92
CA LEU A 33 -11.89 -11.88 8.31
C LEU A 33 -10.56 -11.68 9.07
N VAL A 34 -10.63 -11.47 10.39
CA VAL A 34 -9.42 -11.26 11.23
C VAL A 34 -8.47 -12.46 11.13
N LYS A 35 -9.00 -13.70 11.15
CA LYS A 35 -8.20 -14.91 10.96
C LYS A 35 -7.59 -15.01 9.56
N SER A 36 -8.34 -14.66 8.52
CA SER A 36 -7.86 -14.69 7.13
C SER A 36 -6.69 -13.72 6.88
N LEU A 37 -6.66 -12.59 7.60
CA LEU A 37 -5.56 -11.65 7.54
C LEU A 37 -4.33 -12.15 8.31
N THR A 38 -4.54 -12.61 9.55
CA THR A 38 -3.46 -12.92 10.51
C THR A 38 -2.83 -14.30 10.35
N LEU A 39 -3.55 -15.28 9.78
CA LEU A 39 -3.01 -16.61 9.56
C LEU A 39 -2.08 -16.61 8.34
N PRO A 40 -0.83 -17.09 8.46
CA PRO A 40 0.06 -17.19 7.31
C PRO A 40 -0.43 -18.26 6.32
N ASN A 41 -0.30 -17.99 5.02
CA ASN A 41 -0.54 -18.91 3.90
C ASN A 41 0.53 -20.04 3.81
N GLY A 42 0.99 -20.53 4.96
CA GLY A 42 2.03 -21.54 5.10
C GLY A 42 3.35 -21.01 5.70
N PRO A 43 4.33 -21.90 5.95
CA PRO A 43 5.59 -21.53 6.60
C PRO A 43 6.44 -20.54 5.78
N LEU A 44 6.23 -20.49 4.46
CA LEU A 44 6.94 -19.62 3.53
C LEU A 44 6.17 -18.35 3.14
N ASP A 45 5.06 -18.02 3.82
CA ASP A 45 4.31 -16.80 3.53
C ASP A 45 5.23 -15.58 3.75
N PRO A 46 5.51 -14.78 2.70
CA PRO A 46 6.36 -13.60 2.82
C PRO A 46 5.67 -12.46 3.59
N LEU A 47 4.37 -12.53 3.84
CA LEU A 47 3.59 -11.49 4.49
C LEU A 47 3.15 -11.91 5.89
N GLU A 48 3.36 -11.02 6.84
CA GLU A 48 2.86 -11.05 8.22
C GLU A 48 1.93 -9.85 8.38
N ILE A 49 0.66 -10.11 8.69
CA ILE A 49 -0.31 -9.05 8.97
C ILE A 49 -0.65 -9.14 10.44
N THR A 50 -0.48 -8.03 11.16
CA THR A 50 -0.99 -7.90 12.53
C THR A 50 -2.20 -7.00 12.51
N VAL A 51 -3.24 -7.40 13.24
CA VAL A 51 -4.52 -6.71 13.27
C VAL A 51 -4.83 -6.29 14.70
N ASP A 52 -5.01 -5.00 14.91
CA ASP A 52 -5.69 -4.49 16.09
C ASP A 52 -7.16 -4.23 15.77
N THR A 53 -8.03 -4.50 16.73
CA THR A 53 -9.47 -4.37 16.60
C THR A 53 -10.02 -3.45 17.68
N ALA A 54 -10.96 -2.58 17.31
CA ALA A 54 -11.53 -1.58 18.20
C ALA A 54 -13.01 -1.32 17.89
N HIS A 55 -13.77 -0.93 18.91
CA HIS A 55 -15.14 -0.45 18.74
C HIS A 55 -15.24 1.05 18.93
N ARG A 56 -15.86 1.76 17.99
CA ARG A 56 -16.08 3.21 18.08
C ARG A 56 -16.94 3.56 19.30
N ASP A 57 -18.14 3.02 19.43
CA ASP A 57 -19.09 3.45 20.47
C ASP A 57 -18.97 2.68 21.80
N GLY A 58 -17.95 1.83 21.89
CA GLY A 58 -17.82 0.82 22.93
C GLY A 58 -18.38 -0.52 22.47
N GLU A 59 -18.16 -1.52 23.30
CA GLU A 59 -18.19 -2.90 22.84
C GLU A 59 -19.56 -3.51 23.08
N VAL A 60 -20.09 -4.23 22.08
CA VAL A 60 -21.34 -4.98 22.22
C VAL A 60 -21.06 -6.17 23.12
N LEU A 61 -21.32 -6.00 24.41
CA LEU A 61 -21.10 -7.05 25.38
C LEU A 61 -22.25 -8.06 25.27
N PHE A 62 -21.92 -9.29 24.85
CA PHE A 62 -22.79 -10.46 24.93
C PHE A 62 -23.47 -10.52 26.30
N ASP A 63 -24.81 -10.58 26.34
CA ASP A 63 -25.42 -11.20 27.51
C ASP A 63 -25.25 -12.72 27.34
N GLY A 64 -24.41 -13.33 28.18
CA GLY A 64 -24.31 -14.80 28.22
C GLY A 64 -25.53 -15.46 28.88
N ASN A 65 -26.65 -14.75 29.00
CA ASN A 65 -27.83 -15.16 29.76
C ASN A 65 -29.07 -15.41 28.88
N SER A 66 -29.05 -15.04 27.60
CA SER A 66 -30.16 -15.24 26.65
C SER A 66 -30.15 -16.61 25.99
N ASP A 67 -29.00 -17.27 25.86
CA ASP A 67 -28.90 -18.67 25.41
C ASP A 67 -28.24 -19.59 26.47
N PRO A 68 -29.01 -20.44 27.17
CA PRO A 68 -28.47 -21.38 28.15
C PRO A 68 -27.64 -22.53 27.54
N ALA A 69 -27.62 -22.71 26.21
CA ALA A 69 -26.82 -23.74 25.55
C ALA A 69 -25.35 -23.35 25.35
N PHE A 70 -25.03 -22.05 25.30
CA PHE A 70 -23.66 -21.56 25.08
C PHE A 70 -23.33 -20.34 25.97
N PRO A 71 -22.94 -20.56 27.24
CA PRO A 71 -22.55 -19.48 28.13
C PRO A 71 -21.18 -18.92 27.74
N PHE A 72 -21.15 -17.87 26.93
CA PHE A 72 -19.93 -17.08 26.72
C PHE A 72 -19.77 -16.03 27.84
N PRO A 73 -18.58 -15.86 28.42
CA PRO A 73 -18.34 -14.80 29.40
C PRO A 73 -18.51 -13.42 28.75
N LYS A 74 -18.99 -12.43 29.52
CA LYS A 74 -18.97 -11.00 29.16
C LYS A 74 -17.52 -10.52 29.04
N SER A 75 -16.88 -10.78 27.91
CA SER A 75 -15.52 -10.34 27.61
C SER A 75 -15.47 -9.54 26.31
N SER A 76 -14.71 -8.45 26.35
CA SER A 76 -14.21 -7.75 25.17
C SER A 76 -13.45 -8.73 24.26
N PHE A 77 -13.79 -8.75 22.97
CA PHE A 77 -13.02 -9.45 21.94
C PHE A 77 -12.18 -8.50 21.08
N ALA A 78 -12.32 -7.18 21.31
CA ALA A 78 -11.46 -6.17 20.69
C ALA A 78 -10.05 -6.20 21.34
N THR A 79 -8.98 -6.06 20.54
CA THR A 79 -7.62 -5.94 21.11
C THR A 79 -7.42 -4.60 21.83
N ILE A 80 -8.20 -3.58 21.45
CA ILE A 80 -8.25 -2.27 22.10
C ILE A 80 -9.62 -2.13 22.79
N PRO A 81 -9.72 -2.48 24.09
CA PRO A 81 -10.99 -2.39 24.81
C PRO A 81 -11.38 -0.94 25.11
N GLY A 82 -12.69 -0.67 25.19
CA GLY A 82 -13.26 0.64 25.46
C GLY A 82 -13.82 1.38 24.23
N LYS A 83 -14.20 2.65 24.41
CA LYS A 83 -14.77 3.48 23.34
C LYS A 83 -13.65 4.12 22.52
N PHE A 84 -13.36 3.60 21.34
CA PHE A 84 -12.26 4.09 20.52
C PHE A 84 -12.58 5.44 19.88
N ARG A 85 -11.58 6.32 19.80
CA ARG A 85 -11.61 7.60 19.08
C ARG A 85 -10.34 7.73 18.26
N PHE A 86 -10.45 8.28 17.05
CA PHE A 86 -9.29 8.53 16.19
C PHE A 86 -8.43 9.72 16.66
N ALA A 87 -8.97 10.57 17.54
CA ALA A 87 -8.28 11.74 18.08
C ALA A 87 -8.84 12.13 19.46
N GLY A 88 -8.05 12.92 20.21
CA GLY A 88 -8.47 13.53 21.48
C GLY A 88 -8.96 14.99 21.32
N PRO A 89 -9.34 15.67 22.42
CA PRO A 89 -9.23 15.22 23.81
C PRO A 89 -10.26 14.13 24.17
N LEU A 90 -9.82 13.13 24.93
CA LEU A 90 -10.65 11.99 25.35
C LEU A 90 -11.42 12.31 26.64
N VAL A 91 -12.63 11.77 26.76
CA VAL A 91 -13.36 11.71 28.05
C VAL A 91 -13.18 10.36 28.74
N ALA A 92 -13.64 10.24 29.99
CA ALA A 92 -13.51 9.01 30.77
C ALA A 92 -14.15 7.80 30.05
N GLY A 93 -13.38 6.72 29.87
CA GLY A 93 -13.81 5.50 29.16
C GLY A 93 -13.55 5.51 27.66
N GLU A 94 -13.04 6.60 27.09
CA GLU A 94 -12.55 6.65 25.72
C GLU A 94 -11.06 6.31 25.63
N VAL A 95 -10.67 5.70 24.51
CA VAL A 95 -9.31 5.27 24.21
C VAL A 95 -8.91 5.73 22.81
N THR A 96 -7.62 5.93 22.58
CA THR A 96 -7.08 6.28 21.27
C THR A 96 -5.72 5.63 21.07
N ARG A 97 -5.28 5.51 19.82
CA ARG A 97 -3.93 5.08 19.44
C ARG A 97 -3.34 6.06 18.45
N PRO A 98 -2.01 6.29 18.46
CA PRO A 98 -1.36 7.04 17.40
C PRO A 98 -1.59 6.34 16.06
N LEU A 99 -2.24 7.03 15.11
CA LEU A 99 -2.60 6.40 13.82
C LEU A 99 -1.36 6.03 12.98
N GLY A 100 -0.23 6.71 13.16
CA GLY A 100 1.04 6.38 12.50
C GLY A 100 1.69 5.07 12.96
N GLU A 101 1.11 4.36 13.92
CA GLU A 101 1.51 2.98 14.26
C GLU A 101 0.97 1.94 13.26
N TYR A 102 0.01 2.32 12.40
CA TYR A 102 -0.66 1.46 11.44
C TYR A 102 -0.31 1.88 10.00
N ASP A 103 -0.28 0.91 9.09
CA ASP A 103 -0.20 1.17 7.66
C ASP A 103 -1.58 1.47 7.08
N GLU A 104 -2.62 0.88 7.69
CA GLU A 104 -4.00 0.93 7.19
C GLU A 104 -5.05 0.95 8.30
N ILE A 105 -6.21 1.53 8.00
CA ILE A 105 -7.41 1.48 8.85
C ILE A 105 -8.58 0.92 8.04
N TRP A 106 -9.27 -0.07 8.59
CA TRP A 106 -10.43 -0.71 7.98
C TRP A 106 -11.67 -0.41 8.82
N LEU A 107 -12.74 0.04 8.17
CA LEU A 107 -13.92 0.57 8.82
C LEU A 107 -15.16 -0.25 8.44
N PHE A 108 -15.83 -0.79 9.45
CA PHE A 108 -17.10 -1.51 9.29
C PHE A 108 -18.19 -0.77 10.06
N GLY A 109 -19.04 -0.05 9.33
CA GLY A 109 -20.07 0.78 9.93
C GLY A 109 -21.46 0.16 9.81
N TYR A 110 -22.15 0.01 10.94
CA TYR A 110 -23.54 -0.42 11.06
C TYR A 110 -24.44 0.74 11.48
N ASN A 111 -24.00 1.67 12.33
CA ASN A 111 -24.89 2.75 12.78
C ASN A 111 -25.43 3.58 11.61
N GLY A 112 -26.66 4.08 11.73
CA GLY A 112 -27.30 4.93 10.73
C GLY A 112 -28.76 4.53 10.46
N VAL A 113 -29.46 5.32 9.66
CA VAL A 113 -30.86 5.06 9.31
C VAL A 113 -30.98 3.77 8.49
N ASN A 114 -31.69 2.80 9.05
CA ASN A 114 -32.11 1.57 8.37
C ASN A 114 -33.64 1.63 8.10
N PRO A 115 -34.08 2.19 6.96
CA PRO A 115 -35.49 2.40 6.72
C PRO A 115 -36.18 1.07 6.35
N ASN A 116 -36.69 0.33 7.32
CA ASN A 116 -37.59 -0.80 7.05
C ASN A 116 -38.93 -0.30 6.50
N VAL A 117 -39.21 -0.63 5.24
CA VAL A 117 -40.51 -0.40 4.60
C VAL A 117 -41.35 -1.66 4.75
N THR A 118 -42.20 -1.73 5.77
CA THR A 118 -43.24 -2.77 5.81
C THR A 118 -44.43 -2.33 4.96
N ILE A 119 -44.87 -3.15 4.01
CA ILE A 119 -46.14 -2.94 3.31
C ILE A 119 -47.16 -3.92 3.88
N GLY A 120 -48.19 -3.39 4.54
CA GLY A 120 -49.30 -4.18 5.06
C GLY A 120 -50.09 -4.90 3.94
N PRO A 121 -50.86 -5.96 4.27
CA PRO A 121 -51.72 -6.67 3.31
C PRO A 121 -52.75 -5.77 2.59
N ASP A 122 -53.01 -4.58 3.12
CA ASP A 122 -53.88 -3.54 2.60
C ASP A 122 -53.16 -2.54 1.66
N GLY A 123 -51.87 -2.73 1.39
CA GLY A 123 -51.06 -1.82 0.58
C GLY A 123 -50.61 -0.56 1.32
N VAL A 124 -50.80 -0.47 2.64
CA VAL A 124 -50.34 0.66 3.44
C VAL A 124 -48.83 0.54 3.67
N LYS A 125 -48.09 1.56 3.25
CA LYS A 125 -46.66 1.72 3.53
C LYS A 125 -46.49 2.22 4.97
N THR A 126 -45.94 1.38 5.84
CA THR A 126 -45.41 1.80 7.14
C THR A 126 -43.88 1.81 7.07
N VAL A 127 -43.28 3.00 7.12
CA VAL A 127 -41.85 3.14 7.41
C VAL A 127 -41.71 2.99 8.92
N SER A 128 -41.29 1.82 9.38
CA SER A 128 -41.00 1.55 10.79
C SER A 128 -39.53 1.21 10.92
N GLY A 129 -38.67 2.23 11.00
CA GLY A 129 -37.21 2.04 11.00
C GLY A 129 -36.39 3.26 11.41
N LEU A 130 -37.02 4.25 12.08
CA LEU A 130 -36.25 5.18 12.90
C LEU A 130 -35.87 4.45 14.19
N ASP A 131 -34.73 3.78 14.10
CA ASP A 131 -34.09 2.88 15.06
C ASP A 131 -34.42 3.14 16.55
N PRO A 132 -34.97 2.13 17.26
CA PRO A 132 -35.13 2.23 18.70
C PRO A 132 -33.84 1.97 19.51
N VAL A 133 -32.74 1.49 18.91
CA VAL A 133 -31.41 1.49 19.56
C VAL A 133 -30.80 2.90 19.47
N ASN A 134 -31.51 3.85 20.08
CA ASN A 134 -31.06 5.20 20.37
C ASN A 134 -30.43 5.94 19.18
N LYS A 135 -31.28 6.56 18.34
CA LYS A 135 -30.91 7.72 17.53
C LYS A 135 -30.17 8.84 18.32
N SER A 136 -30.29 8.87 19.66
CA SER A 136 -29.53 9.75 20.56
C SER A 136 -28.08 9.34 20.84
N GLN A 137 -27.64 8.17 20.37
CA GLN A 137 -26.31 7.58 20.59
C GLN A 137 -25.43 7.55 19.34
N TRP A 138 -25.96 7.82 18.15
CA TRP A 138 -25.13 7.88 16.94
C TRP A 138 -24.27 9.15 17.00
N VAL A 139 -22.97 8.96 17.19
CA VAL A 139 -22.01 10.06 17.25
C VAL A 139 -21.26 10.07 15.93
N ASP A 140 -21.55 11.04 15.06
CA ASP A 140 -20.72 11.31 13.88
C ASP A 140 -19.24 11.49 14.29
N MET A 141 -18.31 11.23 13.36
CA MET A 141 -16.92 11.62 13.58
C MET A 141 -16.81 13.11 13.89
N THR A 142 -16.05 13.42 14.94
CA THR A 142 -15.75 14.80 15.30
C THR A 142 -14.78 15.43 14.28
N GLY A 143 -14.72 16.77 14.22
CA GLY A 143 -13.75 17.46 13.36
C GLY A 143 -12.29 17.08 13.67
N ALA A 144 -11.97 16.80 14.95
CA ALA A 144 -10.64 16.33 15.36
C ALA A 144 -10.33 14.93 14.81
N GLU A 145 -11.29 14.00 14.85
CA GLU A 145 -11.14 12.67 14.25
C GLU A 145 -11.00 12.74 12.73
N LEU A 146 -11.81 13.56 12.07
CA LEU A 146 -11.70 13.80 10.62
C LEU A 146 -10.33 14.39 10.25
N THR A 147 -9.83 15.33 11.05
CA THR A 147 -8.49 15.94 10.86
C THR A 147 -7.39 14.89 11.01
N ALA A 148 -7.46 14.02 12.02
CA ALA A 148 -6.48 12.96 12.23
C ALA A 148 -6.49 11.91 11.11
N LEU A 149 -7.67 11.48 10.67
CA LEU A 149 -7.81 10.56 9.53
C LEU A 149 -7.35 11.20 8.22
N ALA A 150 -7.68 12.47 7.98
CA ALA A 150 -7.19 13.21 6.82
C ALA A 150 -5.65 13.32 6.80
N ALA A 151 -5.04 13.58 7.96
CA ALA A 151 -3.59 13.63 8.11
C ALA A 151 -2.95 12.26 7.86
N PHE A 152 -3.49 11.19 8.46
CA PHE A 152 -3.06 9.81 8.23
C PHE A 152 -3.07 9.46 6.74
N MET A 153 -4.19 9.73 6.06
CA MET A 153 -4.33 9.46 4.63
C MET A 153 -3.43 10.35 3.77
N ASN A 154 -3.14 11.59 4.16
CA ASN A 154 -2.21 12.45 3.43
C ASN A 154 -0.74 12.09 3.66
N GLN A 155 -0.44 11.30 4.69
CA GLN A 155 0.88 10.74 4.96
C GLN A 155 1.09 9.36 4.29
N GLY A 156 0.13 8.89 3.49
CA GLY A 156 0.22 7.62 2.75
C GLY A 156 -0.59 6.47 3.34
N GLY A 157 -1.21 6.65 4.52
CA GLY A 157 -2.02 5.60 5.16
C GLY A 157 -3.24 5.19 4.35
N GLY A 158 -3.45 3.88 4.21
CA GLY A 158 -4.57 3.32 3.44
C GLY A 158 -5.87 3.22 4.22
N ILE A 159 -7.03 3.43 3.57
CA ILE A 159 -8.35 3.21 4.17
C ILE A 159 -9.17 2.18 3.39
N PHE A 160 -9.70 1.19 4.10
CA PHE A 160 -10.84 0.39 3.65
C PHE A 160 -12.11 0.83 4.39
N ALA A 161 -13.24 0.94 3.70
CA ALA A 161 -14.51 1.24 4.35
C ALA A 161 -15.70 0.52 3.71
N ALA A 162 -16.52 -0.12 4.55
CA ALA A 162 -17.78 -0.74 4.18
C ALA A 162 -18.93 -0.23 5.06
N GLY A 163 -20.10 -0.16 4.46
CA GLY A 163 -21.40 0.03 5.11
C GLY A 163 -22.42 -0.85 4.41
N ASP A 164 -23.71 -0.56 4.51
CA ASP A 164 -24.74 -1.28 3.73
C ASP A 164 -25.84 -0.30 3.21
N HIS A 165 -26.99 -0.80 2.80
CA HIS A 165 -28.15 -0.01 2.34
C HIS A 165 -28.55 1.08 3.34
N GLY A 166 -29.45 1.96 2.90
CA GLY A 166 -29.92 3.09 3.70
C GLY A 166 -28.74 4.00 4.07
N SER A 167 -28.60 4.30 5.36
CA SER A 167 -27.46 5.04 5.89
C SER A 167 -26.54 4.21 6.78
N LEU A 168 -26.58 2.88 6.70
CA LEU A 168 -25.74 2.01 7.51
C LEU A 168 -24.26 2.30 7.25
N GLY A 169 -23.54 2.69 8.30
CA GLY A 169 -22.13 3.06 8.30
C GLY A 169 -21.81 4.52 7.97
N ALA A 170 -22.82 5.34 7.69
CA ALA A 170 -22.62 6.77 7.41
C ALA A 170 -21.97 7.57 8.57
N PRO A 171 -22.32 7.35 9.85
CA PRO A 171 -21.70 8.07 10.97
C PRO A 171 -20.19 7.82 11.11
N LEU A 172 -19.74 6.58 10.84
CA LEU A 172 -18.34 6.16 10.91
C LEU A 172 -17.54 6.49 9.65
N CYS A 173 -18.13 6.40 8.45
CA CYS A 173 -17.39 6.44 7.19
C CYS A 173 -17.78 7.62 6.29
N GLY A 174 -19.03 8.07 6.35
CA GLY A 174 -19.67 8.94 5.36
C GLY A 174 -19.17 10.39 5.32
N LYS A 175 -18.24 10.77 6.20
CA LYS A 175 -17.58 12.08 6.21
C LYS A 175 -16.05 12.02 6.06
N ILE A 176 -15.45 10.82 5.93
CA ILE A 176 -14.00 10.69 5.77
C ILE A 176 -13.61 11.18 4.37
N PRO A 177 -12.57 12.01 4.22
CA PRO A 177 -12.05 12.42 2.92
C PRO A 177 -11.82 11.25 1.97
N ARG A 178 -12.13 11.42 0.68
CA ARG A 178 -12.14 10.43 -0.40
C ARG A 178 -13.20 9.34 -0.21
N VAL A 179 -13.22 8.66 0.93
CA VAL A 179 -14.20 7.63 1.30
C VAL A 179 -15.64 8.11 1.15
N ARG A 180 -15.95 9.33 1.63
CA ARG A 180 -17.31 9.90 1.57
C ARG A 180 -17.87 10.03 0.15
N THR A 181 -16.99 10.07 -0.85
CA THR A 181 -17.37 10.24 -2.26
C THR A 181 -17.34 8.94 -3.06
N MET A 182 -16.73 7.88 -2.50
CA MET A 182 -16.55 6.58 -3.14
C MET A 182 -17.68 5.59 -2.83
N ARG A 183 -18.73 6.00 -2.11
CA ARG A 183 -19.90 5.16 -1.83
C ARG A 183 -21.14 6.01 -1.57
N LYS A 184 -22.32 5.45 -1.85
CA LYS A 184 -23.60 6.02 -1.42
C LYS A 184 -23.79 5.78 0.07
N TRP A 185 -23.54 6.80 0.88
CA TRP A 185 -23.58 6.66 2.35
C TRP A 185 -24.93 6.96 2.98
N TRP A 186 -25.83 7.69 2.32
CA TRP A 186 -26.99 8.29 2.98
C TRP A 186 -28.29 7.90 2.27
N HIS A 187 -29.31 7.51 3.02
CA HIS A 187 -30.68 7.44 2.52
C HIS A 187 -31.26 8.85 2.32
N ASP A 188 -32.15 9.03 1.35
CA ASP A 188 -32.75 10.35 1.07
C ASP A 188 -33.59 10.89 2.23
N GLU A 189 -34.16 10.01 3.06
CA GLU A 189 -34.95 10.38 4.24
C GLU A 189 -34.10 10.63 5.49
N ASP A 190 -32.77 10.43 5.43
CA ASP A 190 -31.91 10.63 6.59
C ASP A 190 -31.83 12.12 6.94
N PRO A 191 -32.16 12.55 8.18
CA PRO A 191 -32.05 13.95 8.58
C PRO A 191 -30.60 14.41 8.87
N THR A 192 -29.66 13.49 9.04
CA THR A 192 -28.24 13.74 9.33
C THR A 192 -27.35 13.80 8.09
N LYS A 193 -27.92 13.48 6.92
CA LYS A 193 -27.23 13.60 5.63
C LYS A 193 -26.65 15.01 5.43
N PRO A 194 -25.51 15.15 4.73
CA PRO A 194 -24.88 16.44 4.49
C PRO A 194 -25.83 17.42 3.80
N SER A 195 -26.16 18.53 4.47
CA SER A 195 -27.00 19.60 3.88
C SER A 195 -26.20 20.58 3.02
N SER A 196 -24.89 20.66 3.25
CA SER A 196 -23.95 21.57 2.57
C SER A 196 -23.14 20.92 1.45
N GLN A 197 -23.27 19.60 1.25
CA GLN A 197 -22.52 18.84 0.26
C GLN A 197 -23.50 18.06 -0.62
N SER A 198 -23.24 18.03 -1.92
CA SER A 198 -23.96 17.15 -2.83
C SER A 198 -23.72 15.69 -2.43
N TYR A 199 -24.77 14.87 -2.39
CA TYR A 199 -24.71 13.44 -2.08
C TYR A 199 -25.61 12.66 -3.04
N VAL A 200 -25.44 11.34 -3.16
CA VAL A 200 -26.40 10.46 -3.84
C VAL A 200 -27.06 9.55 -2.82
N GLY A 201 -28.39 9.48 -2.90
CA GLY A 201 -29.23 8.59 -2.11
C GLY A 201 -28.86 7.13 -2.32
N ASN A 202 -28.60 6.43 -1.23
CA ASN A 202 -28.36 5.00 -1.19
C ASN A 202 -29.68 4.21 -1.30
N TRP A 203 -29.57 2.91 -1.59
CA TRP A 203 -30.72 2.04 -1.80
C TRP A 203 -31.52 1.80 -0.51
N PRO A 204 -32.84 1.60 -0.57
CA PRO A 204 -33.63 1.21 0.60
C PRO A 204 -33.37 -0.26 0.97
N SER A 205 -33.69 -0.63 2.21
CA SER A 205 -33.60 -2.04 2.67
C SER A 205 -34.65 -2.95 2.01
N SER A 206 -35.76 -2.38 1.55
CA SER A 206 -36.88 -3.13 0.97
C SER A 206 -37.67 -2.29 -0.03
N GLY A 207 -38.62 -2.95 -0.70
CA GLY A 207 -39.42 -2.42 -1.79
C GLY A 207 -38.79 -2.68 -3.16
N VAL A 208 -39.55 -2.32 -4.20
CA VAL A 208 -39.23 -2.63 -5.60
C VAL A 208 -37.88 -2.08 -6.08
N THR A 209 -37.34 -1.04 -5.44
CA THR A 209 -36.06 -0.40 -5.82
C THR A 209 -34.88 -0.83 -4.95
N ARG A 210 -35.03 -1.82 -4.06
CA ARG A 210 -33.92 -2.34 -3.27
C ARG A 210 -32.82 -2.93 -4.16
N ALA A 211 -31.60 -2.90 -3.68
CA ALA A 211 -30.45 -3.49 -4.34
C ALA A 211 -30.28 -4.94 -3.87
N ASP A 212 -31.10 -5.86 -4.38
CA ASP A 212 -31.11 -7.27 -3.99
C ASP A 212 -30.14 -8.08 -4.86
N THR A 213 -29.05 -8.59 -4.27
CA THR A 213 -28.06 -9.46 -4.96
C THR A 213 -28.24 -10.93 -4.62
N LEU A 214 -29.13 -11.25 -3.68
CA LEU A 214 -29.43 -12.61 -3.23
C LEU A 214 -29.66 -13.52 -4.43
N MET A 215 -29.17 -14.74 -4.38
CA MET A 215 -29.35 -15.75 -5.41
C MET A 215 -30.33 -16.81 -4.92
N PRO A 216 -31.08 -17.45 -5.82
CA PRO A 216 -32.01 -18.47 -5.41
C PRO A 216 -31.29 -19.81 -5.23
N ALA A 217 -31.44 -20.45 -4.07
CA ALA A 217 -31.02 -21.82 -3.84
C ALA A 217 -32.15 -22.82 -4.09
N THR A 218 -31.75 -24.07 -4.36
CA THR A 218 -32.69 -25.18 -4.52
C THR A 218 -32.79 -25.96 -3.21
N THR A 219 -33.80 -25.63 -2.43
CA THR A 219 -34.07 -26.15 -1.09
C THR A 219 -34.84 -27.48 -1.17
N ARG A 220 -34.53 -28.44 -0.29
CA ARG A 220 -35.35 -29.66 -0.12
C ARG A 220 -36.40 -29.43 0.97
N ILE A 221 -37.68 -29.44 0.60
CA ILE A 221 -38.80 -29.32 1.55
C ILE A 221 -39.55 -30.66 1.60
N GLY A 222 -39.28 -31.45 2.64
CA GLY A 222 -39.78 -32.84 2.70
C GLY A 222 -39.19 -33.70 1.58
N ASP A 223 -40.01 -34.14 0.63
CA ASP A 223 -39.58 -34.95 -0.53
C ASP A 223 -39.52 -34.16 -1.86
N LEU A 224 -39.74 -32.84 -1.82
CA LEU A 224 -39.72 -31.97 -3.00
C LEU A 224 -38.48 -31.06 -3.02
N PHE A 225 -38.02 -30.69 -4.21
CA PHE A 225 -36.98 -29.68 -4.43
C PHE A 225 -37.62 -28.45 -5.07
N GLU A 226 -37.44 -27.28 -4.46
CA GLU A 226 -37.97 -26.02 -4.97
C GLU A 226 -36.90 -24.92 -4.94
N THR A 227 -36.77 -24.19 -6.04
CA THR A 227 -35.88 -23.03 -6.13
C THR A 227 -36.58 -21.82 -5.53
N ARG A 228 -36.01 -21.22 -4.49
CA ARG A 228 -36.64 -20.12 -3.73
C ARG A 228 -35.66 -18.97 -3.53
N TRP A 229 -36.21 -17.76 -3.41
CA TRP A 229 -35.50 -16.56 -3.01
C TRP A 229 -35.82 -16.34 -1.53
N ASP A 230 -34.99 -16.87 -0.66
CA ASP A 230 -35.23 -16.83 0.79
C ASP A 230 -34.12 -16.06 1.49
N THR A 231 -34.45 -15.29 2.53
CA THR A 231 -33.46 -14.53 3.29
C THR A 231 -32.34 -15.42 3.85
N GLN A 232 -32.59 -16.72 4.06
CA GLN A 232 -31.55 -17.66 4.50
C GLN A 232 -30.50 -17.99 3.42
N ASN A 233 -30.78 -17.78 2.13
CA ASN A 233 -29.83 -18.04 1.05
C ASN A 233 -28.58 -17.16 1.15
N GLN A 234 -28.64 -16.01 1.86
CA GLN A 234 -27.47 -15.16 2.11
C GLN A 234 -26.31 -15.91 2.82
N SER A 235 -26.61 -17.07 3.40
CA SER A 235 -25.73 -17.94 4.17
C SER A 235 -25.43 -19.27 3.47
N ASP A 236 -25.86 -19.45 2.22
CA ASP A 236 -25.64 -20.67 1.46
C ASP A 236 -24.28 -20.68 0.73
N ASP A 237 -24.08 -21.65 -0.18
CA ASP A 237 -22.87 -21.78 -1.00
C ASP A 237 -23.03 -21.27 -2.45
N VAL A 238 -24.11 -20.55 -2.74
CA VAL A 238 -24.49 -19.99 -4.05
C VAL A 238 -24.28 -18.46 -4.04
N PRO A 239 -23.07 -17.97 -4.37
CA PRO A 239 -22.76 -16.55 -4.29
C PRO A 239 -23.36 -15.73 -5.44
N GLN A 240 -23.45 -14.40 -5.25
CA GLN A 240 -23.65 -13.48 -6.37
C GLN A 240 -22.44 -13.50 -7.31
N VAL A 241 -22.70 -13.34 -8.61
CA VAL A 241 -21.66 -13.23 -9.63
C VAL A 241 -21.15 -11.79 -9.69
N LEU A 242 -19.83 -11.62 -9.59
CA LEU A 242 -19.15 -10.37 -9.90
C LEU A 242 -18.72 -10.32 -11.36
N HIS A 243 -18.89 -9.15 -11.94
CA HIS A 243 -18.41 -8.78 -13.27
C HIS A 243 -17.28 -7.76 -13.12
N PRO A 244 -16.00 -8.16 -13.27
CA PRO A 244 -14.90 -7.22 -13.23
C PRO A 244 -14.94 -6.25 -14.41
N THR A 245 -14.52 -5.01 -14.19
CA THR A 245 -14.62 -3.92 -15.18
C THR A 245 -13.36 -3.74 -16.04
N PHE A 246 -12.25 -4.41 -15.69
CA PHE A 246 -10.98 -4.27 -16.38
C PHE A 246 -10.96 -5.03 -17.73
N ILE A 247 -10.15 -4.55 -18.67
CA ILE A 247 -9.87 -5.22 -19.95
C ILE A 247 -8.44 -5.77 -19.89
N GLY A 248 -8.30 -7.10 -19.89
CA GLY A 248 -6.99 -7.76 -19.88
C GLY A 248 -6.58 -8.27 -18.49
N VAL A 249 -5.58 -7.63 -17.87
CA VAL A 249 -5.02 -8.06 -16.57
C VAL A 249 -5.94 -7.59 -15.45
N ALA A 250 -6.23 -8.48 -14.50
CA ALA A 250 -7.08 -8.14 -13.37
C ALA A 250 -6.43 -7.13 -12.43
N HIS A 251 -7.26 -6.28 -11.83
CA HIS A 251 -6.80 -5.39 -10.78
C HIS A 251 -6.17 -6.22 -9.64
N PRO A 252 -5.00 -5.83 -9.08
CA PRO A 252 -4.27 -6.64 -8.09
C PRO A 252 -5.11 -7.13 -6.91
N ILE A 253 -6.06 -6.31 -6.46
CA ILE A 253 -7.03 -6.64 -5.41
C ILE A 253 -7.81 -7.92 -5.73
N LEU A 254 -8.31 -8.05 -6.97
CA LEU A 254 -9.17 -9.15 -7.40
C LEU A 254 -8.37 -10.37 -7.88
N GLN A 255 -7.04 -10.31 -7.93
CA GLN A 255 -6.23 -11.41 -8.47
C GLN A 255 -6.11 -12.56 -7.46
N THR A 256 -6.71 -13.72 -7.76
CA THR A 256 -6.53 -14.94 -6.94
C THR A 256 -5.65 -15.96 -7.65
N SER A 257 -5.24 -17.02 -6.93
CA SER A 257 -4.52 -18.17 -7.49
C SER A 257 -5.32 -18.93 -8.57
N SER A 258 -6.64 -18.80 -8.56
CA SER A 258 -7.56 -19.45 -9.51
C SER A 258 -8.00 -18.53 -10.65
N GLY A 259 -7.40 -17.33 -10.76
CA GLY A 259 -7.84 -16.27 -11.66
C GLY A 259 -8.51 -15.11 -10.92
N PRO A 260 -9.13 -14.15 -11.64
CA PRO A 260 -9.79 -13.02 -11.01
C PRO A 260 -10.99 -13.48 -10.15
N LEU A 261 -11.16 -12.88 -8.97
CA LEU A 261 -12.34 -13.06 -8.14
C LEU A 261 -13.57 -12.62 -8.94
N ASN A 262 -14.53 -13.53 -9.09
CA ASN A 262 -15.73 -13.34 -9.90
C ASN A 262 -17.01 -13.67 -9.13
N VAL A 263 -16.93 -13.80 -7.80
CA VAL A 263 -18.06 -14.07 -6.90
C VAL A 263 -17.87 -13.33 -5.58
N MET A 264 -18.98 -12.99 -4.92
CA MET A 264 -19.04 -12.46 -3.55
C MET A 264 -20.22 -13.08 -2.81
N PRO A 265 -20.24 -13.07 -1.46
CA PRO A 265 -21.46 -13.35 -0.73
C PRO A 265 -22.57 -12.40 -1.18
N ASP A 266 -23.80 -12.88 -1.17
CA ASP A 266 -24.96 -12.12 -1.61
C ASP A 266 -25.85 -11.72 -0.43
N HIS A 267 -26.76 -10.78 -0.68
CA HIS A 267 -27.70 -10.33 0.34
C HIS A 267 -28.97 -9.72 -0.27
N MET A 268 -30.08 -9.76 0.46
CA MET A 268 -31.38 -9.27 -0.05
C MET A 268 -31.45 -7.73 -0.19
N HIS A 269 -30.44 -7.02 0.29
CA HIS A 269 -30.29 -5.58 0.15
C HIS A 269 -28.83 -5.17 0.31
N GLU A 270 -28.37 -4.30 -0.58
CA GLU A 270 -26.98 -3.85 -0.63
C GLU A 270 -26.89 -2.32 -0.66
N GLY A 271 -25.70 -1.80 -0.35
CA GLY A 271 -25.30 -0.47 -0.78
C GLY A 271 -24.85 -0.41 -2.24
N GLU A 272 -24.18 0.69 -2.60
CA GLU A 272 -23.47 0.79 -3.88
C GLU A 272 -22.30 1.75 -3.78
N VAL A 273 -21.17 1.37 -4.39
CA VAL A 273 -19.99 2.24 -4.46
C VAL A 273 -20.07 3.23 -5.62
N CYS A 274 -19.31 4.31 -5.51
CA CYS A 274 -19.20 5.36 -6.52
C CYS A 274 -17.78 5.39 -7.10
N GLY A 275 -17.68 5.58 -8.42
CA GLY A 275 -16.43 5.87 -9.11
C GLY A 275 -16.39 7.34 -9.54
N PHE A 276 -15.39 7.71 -10.31
CA PHE A 276 -15.41 9.00 -11.01
C PHE A 276 -16.57 9.04 -12.00
N GLY A 277 -17.41 10.08 -11.94
CA GLY A 277 -18.71 10.07 -12.62
C GLY A 277 -19.90 9.71 -11.71
N GLY A 278 -19.62 9.29 -10.46
CA GLY A 278 -20.58 8.77 -9.49
C GLY A 278 -21.16 7.40 -9.87
N SER A 279 -22.32 7.02 -9.30
CA SER A 279 -23.01 5.79 -9.68
C SER A 279 -23.77 5.98 -10.99
N ARG A 280 -23.45 5.21 -12.03
CA ARG A 280 -24.13 5.24 -13.34
C ARG A 280 -24.24 6.65 -13.97
N GLY A 281 -23.23 7.50 -13.81
CA GLY A 281 -23.11 8.79 -14.49
C GLY A 281 -23.82 9.99 -13.84
N ALA A 282 -24.44 9.82 -12.66
CA ALA A 282 -24.84 10.95 -11.83
C ALA A 282 -23.64 11.37 -10.97
N LEU A 283 -23.17 12.63 -11.09
CA LEU A 283 -22.03 13.18 -10.34
C LEU A 283 -22.49 13.86 -9.03
N PRO A 284 -22.55 13.16 -7.88
CA PRO A 284 -22.73 13.82 -6.59
C PRO A 284 -21.51 14.61 -6.15
N TYR A 285 -20.30 14.19 -6.54
CA TYR A 285 -19.08 14.71 -5.95
C TYR A 285 -18.16 15.22 -7.03
N SER A 286 -17.62 16.42 -6.80
CA SER A 286 -16.65 17.04 -7.68
C SER A 286 -15.25 16.71 -7.18
N ILE A 287 -14.38 16.23 -8.07
CA ILE A 287 -12.97 15.96 -7.71
C ILE A 287 -12.21 17.24 -7.30
N ILE A 288 -12.75 18.42 -7.63
CA ILE A 288 -12.19 19.73 -7.23
C ILE A 288 -12.81 20.29 -5.93
N GLU A 289 -13.59 19.51 -5.18
CA GLU A 289 -14.13 19.96 -3.89
C GLU A 289 -13.01 20.09 -2.83
N SER A 290 -13.11 21.10 -1.95
CA SER A 290 -12.12 21.35 -0.91
C SER A 290 -12.46 20.67 0.42
N LEU A 291 -11.42 20.33 1.18
CA LEU A 291 -11.49 19.71 2.51
C LEU A 291 -11.80 20.71 3.64
N SER A 292 -12.41 21.86 3.33
CA SER A 292 -12.68 22.92 4.32
C SER A 292 -13.63 22.47 5.44
N TYR A 293 -14.39 21.39 5.25
CA TYR A 293 -15.27 20.80 6.25
C TYR A 293 -14.53 19.95 7.30
N VAL A 294 -13.30 19.51 7.02
CA VAL A 294 -12.49 18.67 7.91
C VAL A 294 -11.96 19.49 9.08
N GLY A 295 -11.43 20.67 8.78
CA GLY A 295 -10.81 21.56 9.77
C GLY A 295 -10.00 22.68 9.12
N PRO A 296 -9.55 23.67 9.90
CA PRO A 296 -8.79 24.82 9.40
C PRO A 296 -7.48 24.43 8.73
N ASP A 297 -6.82 23.35 9.18
CA ASP A 297 -5.54 22.87 8.63
C ASP A 297 -5.67 22.34 7.19
N PHE A 298 -6.89 22.00 6.77
CA PHE A 298 -7.21 21.50 5.43
C PHE A 298 -7.97 22.54 4.59
N ALA A 299 -8.16 23.76 5.09
CA ALA A 299 -8.83 24.82 4.36
C ALA A 299 -8.09 25.13 3.05
N GLY A 300 -8.79 25.02 1.92
CA GLY A 300 -8.23 25.23 0.59
C GLY A 300 -7.47 24.03 0.00
N SER A 301 -7.28 22.94 0.75
CA SER A 301 -6.77 21.67 0.19
C SER A 301 -7.87 20.96 -0.59
N LEU A 302 -7.54 20.38 -1.74
CA LEU A 302 -8.49 19.56 -2.51
C LEU A 302 -8.62 18.17 -1.89
N GLU A 303 -9.82 17.59 -1.96
CA GLU A 303 -10.06 16.22 -1.48
C GLU A 303 -9.29 15.17 -2.28
N TYR A 304 -9.24 15.37 -3.60
CA TYR A 304 -8.35 14.66 -4.49
C TYR A 304 -7.22 15.61 -4.87
N PRO A 305 -5.96 15.39 -4.50
CA PRO A 305 -4.90 16.35 -4.82
C PRO A 305 -4.63 16.39 -6.34
N THR A 306 -4.34 17.58 -6.84
CA THR A 306 -3.89 17.76 -8.22
C THR A 306 -2.44 17.31 -8.34
N ILE A 307 -2.21 16.38 -9.25
CA ILE A 307 -0.89 16.01 -9.73
C ILE A 307 -0.50 17.04 -10.78
N TYR A 308 0.66 17.65 -10.58
CA TYR A 308 1.29 18.57 -11.52
C TYR A 308 2.45 17.84 -12.21
N PRO A 309 2.19 16.96 -13.20
CA PRO A 309 3.26 16.42 -14.01
C PRO A 309 3.82 17.59 -14.84
N VAL A 310 5.13 17.76 -14.98
CA VAL A 310 5.63 18.95 -15.72
C VAL A 310 5.27 18.90 -17.22
N ASN A 311 5.06 17.70 -17.78
CA ASN A 311 4.76 17.50 -19.21
C ASN A 311 3.32 17.09 -19.49
N GLY A 312 2.43 17.30 -18.54
CA GLY A 312 1.03 16.95 -18.69
C GLY A 312 0.17 18.12 -18.28
N GLN A 313 -1.08 18.06 -18.70
CA GLN A 313 -2.06 18.89 -18.01
C GLN A 313 -2.15 18.40 -16.56
N PRO A 314 -2.28 19.33 -15.59
CA PRO A 314 -2.61 18.96 -14.23
C PRO A 314 -3.80 18.00 -14.26
N HIS A 315 -3.66 16.87 -13.58
CA HIS A 315 -4.72 15.88 -13.48
C HIS A 315 -4.86 15.44 -12.04
N GLN A 316 -5.95 14.76 -11.74
CA GLN A 316 -6.20 14.17 -10.43
C GLN A 316 -6.45 12.69 -10.69
N GLU A 317 -5.89 11.84 -9.83
CA GLU A 317 -6.26 10.43 -9.82
C GLU A 317 -7.74 10.32 -9.44
N ARG A 318 -8.38 9.28 -9.96
CA ARG A 318 -9.84 9.15 -9.95
C ARG A 318 -10.21 7.81 -9.32
N PRO A 319 -11.27 7.76 -8.49
CA PRO A 319 -11.82 6.49 -8.07
C PRO A 319 -12.32 5.68 -9.27
N GLU A 320 -12.04 4.39 -9.27
CA GLU A 320 -12.42 3.45 -10.33
C GLU A 320 -13.27 2.33 -9.76
N ILE A 321 -14.34 1.96 -10.47
CA ILE A 321 -15.13 0.77 -10.15
C ILE A 321 -14.35 -0.45 -10.63
N LEU A 322 -14.07 -1.39 -9.74
CA LEU A 322 -13.31 -2.62 -10.06
C LEU A 322 -14.21 -3.80 -10.43
N ALA A 323 -15.39 -3.88 -9.82
CA ALA A 323 -16.35 -4.95 -10.04
C ALA A 323 -17.79 -4.46 -9.86
N THR A 324 -18.70 -5.10 -10.59
CA THR A 324 -20.15 -4.86 -10.51
C THR A 324 -20.90 -6.17 -10.27
N GLY A 325 -22.02 -6.13 -9.54
CA GLY A 325 -22.98 -7.22 -9.37
C GLY A 325 -24.28 -6.94 -10.14
N VAL A 326 -25.28 -7.81 -9.98
CA VAL A 326 -26.56 -7.72 -10.69
C VAL A 326 -27.73 -7.94 -9.75
N VAL A 327 -28.66 -6.98 -9.73
CA VAL A 327 -30.01 -7.17 -9.19
C VAL A 327 -30.84 -7.99 -10.16
N GLN A 328 -31.34 -9.12 -9.71
CA GLN A 328 -32.20 -10.01 -10.48
C GLN A 328 -33.64 -9.49 -10.46
N ALA A 329 -34.37 -9.62 -11.57
CA ALA A 329 -35.68 -8.99 -11.73
C ALA A 329 -36.85 -9.87 -11.27
N GLY A 330 -37.91 -9.23 -10.78
CA GLY A 330 -39.25 -9.81 -10.69
C GLY A 330 -39.44 -10.87 -9.60
N HIS A 331 -38.55 -10.97 -8.62
CA HIS A 331 -38.66 -11.94 -7.53
C HIS A 331 -38.99 -11.26 -6.19
N VAL A 332 -39.76 -11.96 -5.38
CA VAL A 332 -40.03 -11.62 -3.97
C VAL A 332 -39.07 -12.40 -3.09
N THR A 333 -38.67 -11.85 -1.95
CA THR A 333 -37.76 -12.53 -1.02
C THR A 333 -38.58 -12.99 0.19
N THR A 334 -38.66 -14.29 0.43
CA THR A 334 -39.38 -14.85 1.58
C THR A 334 -38.45 -14.97 2.80
N SER A 335 -39.02 -15.09 4.01
CA SER A 335 -38.28 -15.58 5.17
C SER A 335 -38.91 -16.90 5.59
N SER A 336 -38.09 -17.95 5.66
CA SER A 336 -38.50 -19.31 6.00
C SER A 336 -38.07 -19.77 7.40
N LYS A 337 -37.42 -18.89 8.19
CA LYS A 337 -36.96 -19.21 9.55
C LYS A 337 -38.13 -19.59 10.46
N PRO A 338 -38.03 -20.70 11.24
CA PRO A 338 -39.05 -21.06 12.22
C PRO A 338 -39.24 -19.98 13.27
N ALA A 339 -40.49 -19.52 13.47
CA ALA A 339 -40.81 -18.53 14.49
C ALA A 339 -40.38 -18.99 15.89
N GLY A 340 -39.55 -18.18 16.56
CA GLY A 340 -39.10 -18.41 17.94
C GLY A 340 -37.82 -19.24 18.12
N VAL A 341 -37.10 -19.56 17.04
CA VAL A 341 -35.77 -20.19 17.09
C VAL A 341 -34.73 -19.18 16.60
N CYS A 342 -33.81 -18.79 17.49
CA CYS A 342 -32.87 -17.68 17.30
C CYS A 342 -33.62 -16.35 17.04
N ASN A 343 -33.11 -15.23 17.54
CA ASN A 343 -33.80 -13.95 17.34
C ASN A 343 -33.64 -13.57 15.88
N ASP A 344 -34.60 -13.87 14.99
CA ASP A 344 -34.54 -13.54 13.58
C ASP A 344 -34.94 -12.06 13.35
N PRO A 345 -34.00 -11.12 13.11
CA PRO A 345 -34.35 -9.76 12.74
C PRO A 345 -34.69 -9.65 11.24
N PHE A 346 -34.48 -10.70 10.45
CA PHE A 346 -34.65 -10.68 9.00
C PHE A 346 -36.12 -10.81 8.65
N TYR A 347 -36.57 -10.03 7.69
CA TYR A 347 -37.95 -10.03 7.22
C TYR A 347 -37.97 -10.30 5.71
N GLY A 348 -38.98 -11.04 5.26
CA GLY A 348 -39.22 -11.19 3.83
C GLY A 348 -39.74 -9.88 3.23
N ASP A 349 -39.41 -9.63 1.97
CA ASP A 349 -39.96 -8.54 1.19
C ASP A 349 -40.97 -9.07 0.15
N PRO A 350 -42.28 -8.84 0.35
CA PRO A 350 -43.31 -9.29 -0.58
C PRO A 350 -43.35 -8.47 -1.88
N GLN A 351 -42.57 -7.38 -1.99
CA GLN A 351 -42.49 -6.60 -3.21
C GLN A 351 -41.49 -7.23 -4.19
N PRO A 352 -41.87 -7.43 -5.46
CA PRO A 352 -40.93 -7.96 -6.44
C PRO A 352 -39.85 -6.90 -6.72
N THR A 353 -38.59 -7.33 -6.85
CA THR A 353 -37.53 -6.46 -7.37
C THR A 353 -37.93 -5.86 -8.71
N ALA A 354 -37.45 -4.64 -8.99
CA ALA A 354 -37.61 -3.99 -10.29
C ALA A 354 -36.89 -4.77 -11.41
N GLY A 355 -36.78 -4.15 -12.58
CA GLY A 355 -36.02 -4.73 -13.70
C GLY A 355 -34.54 -4.99 -13.36
N ILE A 356 -33.89 -5.80 -14.20
CA ILE A 356 -32.49 -6.18 -14.05
C ILE A 356 -31.63 -4.90 -13.98
N SER A 357 -30.72 -4.84 -13.01
CA SER A 357 -29.93 -3.64 -12.77
C SER A 357 -28.50 -3.97 -12.30
N THR A 358 -27.51 -3.20 -12.73
CA THR A 358 -26.09 -3.40 -12.38
C THR A 358 -25.67 -2.60 -11.14
N LEU A 359 -25.18 -3.26 -10.10
CA LEU A 359 -24.68 -2.57 -8.90
C LEU A 359 -23.18 -2.43 -8.97
N ASN A 360 -22.64 -1.24 -8.68
CA ASN A 360 -21.21 -1.13 -8.42
C ASN A 360 -20.89 -1.71 -7.03
N ILE A 361 -19.94 -2.64 -6.96
CA ILE A 361 -19.64 -3.41 -5.73
C ILE A 361 -18.33 -2.94 -5.07
N ILE A 362 -17.25 -2.81 -5.84
CA ILE A 362 -15.94 -2.40 -5.30
C ILE A 362 -15.43 -1.17 -6.04
N SER A 363 -14.98 -0.16 -5.29
CA SER A 363 -14.34 1.05 -5.82
C SER A 363 -12.97 1.23 -5.19
N ALA A 364 -11.98 1.60 -5.98
CA ALA A 364 -10.62 1.85 -5.52
C ALA A 364 -10.11 3.20 -6.01
N TYR A 365 -9.30 3.85 -5.19
CA TYR A 365 -8.57 5.07 -5.52
C TYR A 365 -7.08 4.84 -5.27
N ASP A 366 -6.26 5.00 -6.31
CA ASP A 366 -4.80 4.98 -6.16
C ASP A 366 -4.26 6.40 -5.95
N GLY A 367 -4.11 6.81 -4.70
CA GLY A 367 -3.62 8.15 -4.35
C GLY A 367 -2.11 8.34 -4.47
N HIS A 368 -1.33 7.29 -4.76
CA HIS A 368 0.12 7.37 -4.61
C HIS A 368 0.79 8.37 -5.54
N ALA A 369 0.28 8.51 -6.77
CA ALA A 369 0.82 9.50 -7.70
C ALA A 369 0.59 10.95 -7.21
N ALA A 370 -0.43 11.14 -6.38
CA ALA A 370 -0.70 12.39 -5.67
C ALA A 370 0.02 12.50 -4.31
N GLY A 371 0.87 11.53 -3.95
CA GLY A 371 1.57 11.50 -2.67
C GLY A 371 0.68 11.19 -1.45
N VAL A 372 -0.53 10.67 -1.67
CA VAL A 372 -1.49 10.34 -0.60
C VAL A 372 -1.88 8.87 -0.61
N GLY A 373 -2.44 8.39 0.49
CA GLY A 373 -2.84 7.00 0.68
C GLY A 373 -3.97 6.54 -0.22
N ARG A 374 -4.04 5.22 -0.39
CA ARG A 374 -5.06 4.52 -1.18
C ARG A 374 -6.37 4.39 -0.41
N VAL A 375 -7.47 4.31 -1.15
CA VAL A 375 -8.80 4.07 -0.57
C VAL A 375 -9.49 2.94 -1.32
N ILE A 376 -10.17 2.08 -0.58
CA ILE A 376 -11.10 1.09 -1.13
C ILE A 376 -12.42 1.22 -0.39
N THR A 377 -13.51 1.21 -1.13
CA THR A 377 -14.87 1.03 -0.58
C THR A 377 -15.52 -0.20 -1.15
N ASP A 378 -16.36 -0.81 -0.34
CA ASP A 378 -17.22 -1.92 -0.73
C ASP A 378 -18.71 -1.51 -0.57
N SER A 379 -19.58 -2.08 -1.39
CA SER A 379 -21.02 -1.85 -1.34
C SER A 379 -21.60 -2.35 -0.02
N SER A 380 -21.04 -3.41 0.56
CA SER A 380 -21.66 -4.13 1.67
C SER A 380 -20.67 -4.68 2.67
N PHE A 381 -21.01 -4.60 3.96
CA PHE A 381 -20.29 -5.35 4.98
C PHE A 381 -20.61 -6.86 4.94
N HIS A 382 -21.72 -7.29 4.30
CA HIS A 382 -22.11 -8.70 4.19
C HIS A 382 -21.06 -9.55 3.48
N HIS A 383 -20.21 -8.95 2.65
CA HIS A 383 -19.08 -9.63 2.01
C HIS A 383 -17.97 -10.09 2.98
N TYR A 384 -18.08 -9.73 4.27
CA TYR A 384 -17.06 -9.93 5.30
C TYR A 384 -17.59 -10.66 6.55
N LEU A 385 -18.90 -10.86 6.66
CA LEU A 385 -19.51 -11.42 7.87
C LEU A 385 -19.43 -12.94 7.91
N ASP A 386 -19.18 -13.48 9.10
CA ASP A 386 -19.11 -14.93 9.29
C ASP A 386 -20.44 -15.61 8.89
N VAL A 387 -21.60 -14.98 9.11
CA VAL A 387 -22.93 -15.54 8.74
C VAL A 387 -23.09 -15.73 7.22
N ASN A 388 -22.52 -14.84 6.42
CA ASN A 388 -22.58 -14.92 4.95
C ASN A 388 -21.46 -15.81 4.39
N LEU A 389 -20.34 -15.94 5.11
CA LEU A 389 -19.17 -16.70 4.64
C LEU A 389 -19.19 -18.16 5.08
N LEU A 390 -19.53 -18.39 6.35
CA LEU A 390 -19.45 -19.68 7.04
C LEU A 390 -20.81 -20.36 7.22
N GLY A 391 -21.90 -19.68 6.85
CA GLY A 391 -23.27 -20.12 7.03
C GLY A 391 -23.89 -19.62 8.34
N ASP A 392 -25.22 -19.70 8.45
CA ASP A 392 -25.98 -19.39 9.65
C ASP A 392 -26.15 -20.65 10.51
N PRO A 393 -25.54 -20.73 11.71
CA PRO A 393 -25.68 -21.88 12.59
C PRO A 393 -27.11 -22.14 13.09
N CYS A 394 -28.02 -21.17 12.95
CA CYS A 394 -29.45 -21.28 13.22
C CYS A 394 -30.30 -21.63 11.99
N ALA A 395 -29.70 -21.73 10.80
CA ALA A 395 -30.45 -22.17 9.63
C ALA A 395 -31.02 -23.57 9.87
N SER A 396 -32.25 -23.79 9.38
CA SER A 396 -32.96 -25.01 9.71
C SER A 396 -32.38 -26.17 8.89
N ALA A 397 -31.99 -27.25 9.58
CA ALA A 397 -31.59 -28.51 8.93
C ALA A 397 -32.70 -29.16 8.07
N ALA A 398 -33.92 -28.61 8.08
CA ALA A 398 -35.03 -29.03 7.24
C ALA A 398 -35.03 -28.37 5.84
N PHE A 399 -34.12 -27.42 5.54
CA PHE A 399 -34.15 -26.61 4.31
C PHE A 399 -32.91 -26.79 3.39
N ASP A 400 -31.67 -26.70 3.87
CA ASP A 400 -30.50 -27.21 3.14
C ASP A 400 -29.31 -27.29 4.10
N ASN A 401 -28.33 -28.16 3.87
CA ASN A 401 -27.10 -28.17 4.68
C ASN A 401 -26.12 -27.05 4.28
N SER A 402 -26.31 -26.45 3.11
CA SER A 402 -25.51 -25.34 2.59
C SER A 402 -25.68 -24.09 3.43
N GLU A 403 -26.90 -23.70 3.80
CA GLU A 403 -27.19 -22.51 4.64
C GLU A 403 -26.51 -22.55 6.01
N VAL A 404 -26.30 -23.74 6.58
CA VAL A 404 -25.61 -23.93 7.88
C VAL A 404 -24.08 -23.89 7.73
N SER A 405 -23.56 -24.09 6.52
CA SER A 405 -22.13 -24.28 6.26
C SER A 405 -21.52 -23.22 5.32
N GLY A 406 -22.34 -22.37 4.69
CA GLY A 406 -21.94 -21.39 3.69
C GLY A 406 -20.92 -21.93 2.68
N PHE A 407 -19.89 -21.13 2.41
CA PHE A 407 -18.83 -21.47 1.47
C PHE A 407 -17.81 -22.51 1.98
N GLN A 408 -18.00 -23.13 3.15
CA GLN A 408 -17.08 -24.19 3.64
C GLN A 408 -17.03 -25.41 2.71
N GLN A 409 -18.06 -25.60 1.87
CA GLN A 409 -18.14 -26.70 0.92
C GLN A 409 -17.48 -26.39 -0.44
N THR A 410 -17.03 -25.15 -0.67
CA THR A 410 -16.49 -24.69 -1.97
C THR A 410 -15.08 -24.09 -1.82
N ASN A 411 -14.47 -23.68 -2.94
CA ASN A 411 -13.19 -22.96 -2.92
C ASN A 411 -13.34 -21.45 -2.67
N THR A 412 -14.57 -20.95 -2.51
CA THR A 412 -14.87 -19.51 -2.40
C THR A 412 -14.21 -18.90 -1.17
N LEU A 413 -14.20 -19.58 -0.01
CA LEU A 413 -13.48 -19.08 1.18
C LEU A 413 -12.00 -18.83 0.93
N GLN A 414 -11.32 -19.71 0.17
CA GLN A 414 -9.91 -19.53 -0.15
C GLN A 414 -9.70 -18.29 -1.05
N GLN A 415 -10.60 -18.06 -2.01
CA GLN A 415 -10.56 -16.89 -2.86
C GLN A 415 -10.83 -15.60 -2.06
N MET A 416 -11.79 -15.64 -1.12
CA MET A 416 -12.10 -14.53 -0.20
C MET A 416 -10.93 -14.22 0.74
N THR A 417 -10.28 -15.23 1.32
CA THR A 417 -9.05 -15.05 2.11
C THR A 417 -7.96 -14.37 1.27
N GLN A 418 -7.75 -14.80 0.02
CA GLN A 418 -6.76 -14.16 -0.85
C GLN A 418 -7.15 -12.70 -1.18
N PHE A 419 -8.42 -12.43 -1.43
CA PHE A 419 -8.93 -11.07 -1.64
C PHE A 419 -8.66 -10.17 -0.44
N TYR A 420 -8.95 -10.60 0.79
CA TYR A 420 -8.66 -9.81 1.99
C TYR A 420 -7.17 -9.51 2.15
N ARG A 421 -6.29 -10.48 1.87
CA ARG A 421 -4.84 -10.26 1.90
C ARG A 421 -4.36 -9.35 0.76
N ASN A 422 -5.00 -9.39 -0.41
CA ASN A 422 -4.69 -8.47 -1.50
C ASN A 422 -5.15 -7.03 -1.19
N LEU A 423 -6.29 -6.86 -0.51
CA LEU A 423 -6.73 -5.55 -0.01
C LEU A 423 -5.66 -4.94 0.88
N ALA A 424 -5.20 -5.68 1.88
CA ALA A 424 -4.11 -5.25 2.77
C ALA A 424 -2.85 -4.89 1.97
N GLN A 425 -2.34 -5.80 1.14
CA GLN A 425 -1.14 -5.49 0.34
C GLN A 425 -1.29 -4.26 -0.57
N TYR A 426 -2.49 -4.03 -1.10
CA TYR A 426 -2.77 -2.88 -1.95
C TYR A 426 -2.81 -1.60 -1.12
N LEU A 427 -3.53 -1.57 0.00
CA LEU A 427 -3.76 -0.39 0.82
C LEU A 427 -2.51 0.10 1.56
N ALA A 428 -1.67 -0.80 2.10
CA ALA A 428 -0.36 -0.43 2.69
C ALA A 428 0.60 0.21 1.67
N GLY A 429 0.30 0.07 0.38
CA GLY A 429 1.04 0.68 -0.70
C GLY A 429 2.42 0.07 -0.97
N PRO A 430 3.21 0.66 -1.89
CA PRO A 430 4.58 0.25 -2.05
C PRO A 430 5.32 0.66 -0.79
N LEU A 431 5.60 -0.31 0.07
CA LEU A 431 6.72 -0.22 1.00
C LEU A 431 7.92 0.23 0.15
N LEU A 432 8.37 1.47 0.39
CA LEU A 432 9.61 1.99 -0.20
C LEU A 432 10.70 1.02 0.21
N ILE A 433 11.30 0.36 -0.78
CA ILE A 433 12.40 -0.56 -0.54
C ILE A 433 13.62 0.12 -1.05
N ALA A 434 14.41 0.59 -0.10
CA ALA A 434 15.76 0.95 -0.37
C ALA A 434 16.56 -0.32 -0.63
N LEU A 435 17.35 -0.30 -1.69
CA LEU A 435 18.18 -1.38 -2.16
C LEU A 435 19.48 -0.77 -2.69
N ASP A 436 20.60 -1.21 -2.14
CA ASP A 436 21.90 -0.87 -2.67
C ASP A 436 22.83 -2.10 -2.66
N CYS A 437 23.84 -2.09 -3.53
CA CYS A 437 24.75 -3.21 -3.68
C CYS A 437 26.21 -2.76 -3.71
N ILE A 438 27.07 -3.68 -3.28
CA ILE A 438 28.50 -3.44 -3.20
C ILE A 438 29.27 -4.70 -3.56
N GLY A 439 30.39 -4.52 -4.24
CA GLY A 439 31.35 -5.58 -4.44
C GLY A 439 32.52 -5.12 -5.29
N ASN A 440 33.64 -5.83 -5.15
CA ASN A 440 34.87 -5.55 -5.90
C ASN A 440 35.45 -6.79 -6.61
N THR A 441 34.93 -7.97 -6.30
CA THR A 441 35.31 -9.24 -6.92
C THR A 441 34.08 -10.12 -7.04
N VAL A 442 34.15 -11.15 -7.91
CA VAL A 442 33.06 -12.12 -8.09
C VAL A 442 32.69 -12.85 -6.78
N ASP A 443 33.59 -12.93 -5.80
CA ASP A 443 33.32 -13.60 -4.53
C ASP A 443 32.99 -12.65 -3.36
N ASN A 444 33.13 -11.33 -3.55
CA ASN A 444 32.83 -10.31 -2.54
C ASN A 444 31.69 -9.42 -3.04
N ARG A 445 30.52 -10.01 -3.31
CA ARG A 445 29.30 -9.31 -3.72
C ARG A 445 28.30 -9.35 -2.58
N LYS A 446 27.72 -8.19 -2.27
CA LYS A 446 26.71 -8.01 -1.25
C LYS A 446 25.59 -7.10 -1.74
N VAL A 447 24.37 -7.41 -1.33
CA VAL A 447 23.17 -6.60 -1.57
C VAL A 447 22.52 -6.34 -0.23
N TYR A 448 22.19 -5.08 0.04
CA TYR A 448 21.44 -4.67 1.21
C TYR A 448 20.08 -4.17 0.78
N CYS A 449 19.04 -4.59 1.47
CA CYS A 449 17.72 -4.00 1.27
C CYS A 449 17.01 -3.74 2.59
N ILE A 450 16.19 -2.70 2.61
CA ILE A 450 15.27 -2.41 3.71
C ILE A 450 13.86 -2.81 3.25
N GLY A 451 13.31 -3.85 3.87
CA GLY A 451 11.96 -4.36 3.58
C GLY A 451 10.88 -3.67 4.41
N GLY A 452 9.61 -4.07 4.22
CA GLY A 452 8.50 -3.53 5.03
C GLY A 452 8.47 -3.96 6.50
N ASN A 453 9.41 -4.80 6.91
CA ASN A 453 9.68 -5.07 8.32
C ASN A 453 10.52 -3.97 8.99
N ASN A 454 10.94 -2.94 8.24
CA ASN A 454 11.85 -1.90 8.70
C ASN A 454 13.13 -2.48 9.32
N LYS A 455 13.73 -3.46 8.64
CA LYS A 455 15.03 -4.05 8.98
C LYS A 455 15.88 -4.15 7.72
N ILE A 456 17.21 -4.19 7.91
CA ILE A 456 18.17 -4.45 6.85
C ILE A 456 18.33 -5.96 6.67
N ASP A 457 18.21 -6.43 5.43
CA ASP A 457 18.57 -7.78 5.03
C ASP A 457 19.87 -7.71 4.19
N GLU A 458 20.88 -8.50 4.56
CA GLU A 458 22.11 -8.69 3.77
C GLU A 458 22.02 -9.98 2.95
N PHE A 459 22.25 -9.89 1.65
CA PHE A 459 22.49 -11.04 0.77
C PHE A 459 23.96 -11.04 0.36
N SER A 460 24.65 -12.18 0.44
CA SER A 460 26.04 -12.33 0.00
C SER A 460 26.30 -13.65 -0.73
N VAL A 461 27.34 -13.69 -1.56
CA VAL A 461 27.73 -14.89 -2.32
C VAL A 461 28.68 -15.77 -1.51
N HIS A 462 28.36 -17.05 -1.35
CA HIS A 462 29.20 -18.05 -0.67
C HIS A 462 29.66 -19.18 -1.61
N ARG A 463 30.82 -19.77 -1.32
CA ARG A 463 31.30 -21.04 -1.89
C ARG A 463 31.42 -22.10 -0.78
N LYS A 464 30.82 -23.28 -0.96
CA LYS A 464 31.08 -24.43 -0.07
C LYS A 464 32.49 -24.99 -0.32
N THR A 465 33.23 -25.27 0.74
CA THR A 465 34.53 -25.98 0.70
C THR A 465 34.34 -27.45 1.12
N PRO A 466 35.02 -28.43 0.48
CA PRO A 466 35.98 -28.31 -0.64
C PRO A 466 35.30 -28.09 -2.01
N PRO A 467 36.04 -27.71 -3.06
CA PRO A 467 35.52 -27.67 -4.44
C PRO A 467 34.87 -29.02 -4.83
N PRO A 468 33.73 -29.03 -5.53
CA PRO A 468 33.50 -28.23 -6.75
C PRO A 468 32.13 -27.51 -6.82
N HIS A 469 31.58 -27.06 -5.69
CA HIS A 469 30.23 -26.48 -5.69
C HIS A 469 30.14 -25.10 -6.36
N LEU A 470 29.06 -24.85 -7.11
CA LEU A 470 28.73 -23.55 -7.69
C LEU A 470 28.47 -22.51 -6.59
N PRO A 471 28.81 -21.22 -6.80
CA PRO A 471 28.49 -20.15 -5.86
C PRO A 471 26.97 -20.03 -5.67
N TYR A 472 26.54 -19.72 -4.44
CA TYR A 472 25.13 -19.51 -4.10
C TYR A 472 24.97 -18.27 -3.21
N TRP A 473 23.79 -17.66 -3.27
CA TRP A 473 23.43 -16.53 -2.40
C TRP A 473 22.95 -17.02 -1.04
N ALA A 474 23.46 -16.43 0.03
CA ALA A 474 22.96 -16.63 1.39
C ALA A 474 22.40 -15.30 1.92
N MET A 475 21.25 -15.38 2.58
CA MET A 475 20.74 -14.30 3.40
C MET A 475 21.41 -14.39 4.77
N ASN A 476 22.14 -13.36 5.17
CA ASN A 476 22.78 -13.26 6.46
C ASN A 476 21.88 -12.45 7.41
N GLY A 477 21.82 -12.86 8.67
CA GLY A 477 21.17 -12.03 9.69
C GLY A 477 21.99 -10.77 9.89
N PHE A 478 21.46 -9.62 9.44
CA PHE A 478 22.02 -8.34 9.84
C PHE A 478 21.68 -8.13 11.34
N PRO A 479 22.58 -7.53 12.14
CA PRO A 479 22.25 -7.25 13.55
C PRO A 479 20.92 -6.50 13.62
N ASP A 480 19.98 -6.96 14.45
CA ASP A 480 18.60 -6.45 14.56
C ASP A 480 18.59 -4.93 14.83
N THR A 481 18.59 -4.12 13.78
CA THR A 481 18.48 -2.66 13.86
C THR A 481 17.16 -2.24 13.22
N ALA A 482 16.27 -1.67 14.03
CA ALA A 482 15.03 -1.08 13.54
C ALA A 482 15.36 0.14 12.67
N THR A 483 15.08 0.05 11.38
CA THR A 483 15.20 1.17 10.44
C THR A 483 13.95 2.03 10.51
N ARG A 484 14.02 3.23 9.96
CA ARG A 484 12.82 4.02 9.66
C ARG A 484 12.01 3.36 8.53
N GLN A 485 10.68 3.50 8.54
CA GLN A 485 9.86 3.28 7.35
C GLN A 485 10.26 4.28 6.25
N GLY A 486 10.49 3.79 5.02
CA GLY A 486 11.00 4.61 3.92
C GLY A 486 12.48 5.01 4.03
N SER A 487 13.23 4.45 4.99
CA SER A 487 14.68 4.67 5.11
C SER A 487 15.41 4.37 3.80
N ALA A 488 16.28 5.27 3.37
CA ALA A 488 17.24 5.01 2.31
C ALA A 488 18.41 4.15 2.82
N VAL A 489 19.05 3.40 1.91
CA VAL A 489 20.28 2.64 2.18
C VAL A 489 21.34 3.11 1.18
N ALA A 490 22.56 3.31 1.67
CA ALA A 490 23.72 3.60 0.83
C ALA A 490 24.90 2.76 1.31
N CYS A 491 25.69 2.21 0.42
CA CYS A 491 26.86 1.40 0.78
C CYS A 491 28.13 1.83 0.03
N TRP A 492 29.28 1.66 0.70
CA TRP A 492 30.58 2.07 0.19
C TRP A 492 31.68 1.12 0.62
N THR A 493 32.70 0.92 -0.22
CA THR A 493 33.89 0.13 0.17
C THR A 493 35.02 1.08 0.52
N LEU A 494 35.37 1.11 1.80
CA LEU A 494 36.44 1.97 2.33
C LEU A 494 37.81 1.59 1.76
N ASP A 495 38.04 0.29 1.54
CA ASP A 495 39.22 -0.27 0.86
C ASP A 495 38.83 -1.55 0.09
N ASN A 496 39.76 -2.50 -0.13
CA ASN A 496 39.45 -3.74 -0.87
C ASN A 496 38.71 -4.81 -0.04
N VAL A 497 38.51 -4.63 1.26
CA VAL A 497 37.94 -5.67 2.14
C VAL A 497 36.89 -5.14 3.13
N HIS A 498 36.84 -3.84 3.39
CA HIS A 498 35.90 -3.23 4.33
C HIS A 498 34.72 -2.58 3.63
N ASN A 499 33.55 -3.24 3.64
CA ASN A 499 32.28 -2.63 3.22
C ASN A 499 31.62 -1.92 4.40
N GLN A 500 31.16 -0.70 4.17
CA GLN A 500 30.37 0.15 5.07
C GLN A 500 28.96 0.33 4.50
N ILE A 501 28.00 0.46 5.40
CA ILE A 501 26.58 0.57 5.08
C ILE A 501 26.01 1.68 5.94
N TYR A 502 25.22 2.55 5.33
CA TYR A 502 24.57 3.69 5.95
C TYR A 502 23.06 3.59 5.79
N TYR A 503 22.33 3.92 6.85
CA TYR A 503 20.87 3.85 6.88
C TYR A 503 20.28 4.81 7.93
N LEU A 504 18.98 5.08 7.82
CA LEU A 504 18.23 5.84 8.84
C LEU A 504 17.51 4.90 9.83
N ASP A 505 17.65 5.14 11.13
CA ASP A 505 16.90 4.45 12.18
C ASP A 505 15.53 5.10 12.46
N ALA A 506 14.69 4.44 13.27
CA ALA A 506 13.36 4.93 13.64
C ALA A 506 13.35 6.30 14.34
N ASP A 507 14.45 6.71 14.95
CA ASP A 507 14.64 8.04 15.56
C ASP A 507 15.13 9.09 14.55
N ASN A 508 15.22 8.71 13.28
CA ASN A 508 15.78 9.47 12.16
C ASN A 508 17.30 9.71 12.21
N HIS A 509 18.07 8.94 12.96
CA HIS A 509 19.53 9.09 12.93
C HIS A 509 20.17 8.35 11.75
N VAL A 510 21.23 8.92 11.17
CA VAL A 510 22.12 8.18 10.27
C VAL A 510 22.96 7.24 11.10
N ASN A 511 23.00 5.97 10.71
CA ASN A 511 23.75 4.91 11.37
C ASN A 511 24.79 4.34 10.41
N GLU A 512 25.92 3.88 10.96
CA GLU A 512 26.97 3.15 10.23
C GLU A 512 27.01 1.70 10.71
N SER A 513 27.18 0.77 9.78
CA SER A 513 27.51 -0.63 10.08
C SER A 513 28.61 -1.12 9.13
N SER A 514 29.45 -2.05 9.62
CA SER A 514 30.55 -2.64 8.85
C SER A 514 30.39 -4.16 8.72
N THR A 515 30.93 -4.71 7.65
CA THR A 515 30.95 -6.17 7.38
C THR A 515 32.07 -6.95 8.06
N SER A 516 32.96 -6.28 8.80
CA SER A 516 33.93 -6.94 9.68
C SER A 516 33.34 -7.09 11.08
N ASP A 517 33.46 -8.27 11.69
CA ASP A 517 32.98 -8.61 13.05
C ASP A 517 33.55 -7.75 14.20
N THR A 518 34.26 -6.66 13.88
CA THR A 518 35.09 -5.87 14.78
C THR A 518 34.67 -4.41 14.95
N PHE A 519 33.68 -3.90 14.22
CA PHE A 519 33.18 -2.52 14.43
C PHE A 519 31.87 -2.51 15.23
N PRO A 520 31.78 -1.71 16.31
CA PRO A 520 30.53 -1.54 17.04
C PRO A 520 29.50 -0.77 16.19
N LEU A 521 28.26 -1.24 16.21
CA LEU A 521 27.09 -0.50 15.72
C LEU A 521 27.05 0.88 16.40
N GLY A 522 27.01 1.95 15.62
CA GLY A 522 27.05 3.31 16.12
C GLY A 522 26.11 4.23 15.36
N SER A 523 25.23 4.91 16.10
CA SER A 523 24.46 6.04 15.56
C SER A 523 25.40 7.22 15.34
N ILE A 524 25.55 7.65 14.08
CA ILE A 524 26.45 8.74 13.68
C ILE A 524 25.86 10.08 14.10
N THR A 525 24.55 10.30 13.91
CA THR A 525 23.90 11.59 14.18
C THR A 525 23.26 11.73 15.56
N ARG A 526 23.41 10.78 16.50
CA ARG A 526 23.20 11.10 17.93
C ARG A 526 24.18 12.17 18.46
N MET A 527 25.14 12.59 17.63
CA MET A 527 26.17 13.58 17.92
C MET A 527 26.01 14.91 17.14
N SER A 528 25.06 15.05 16.20
CA SER A 528 24.80 16.28 15.41
C SER A 528 23.49 16.22 14.56
N SER A 529 23.30 17.08 13.55
CA SER A 529 22.04 17.31 12.78
C SER A 529 21.23 16.05 12.40
N ILE A 530 19.88 16.08 12.55
CA ILE A 530 19.00 14.92 12.34
C ILE A 530 18.24 15.02 10.99
N PRO A 531 18.22 13.96 10.16
CA PRO A 531 17.23 13.75 9.09
C PRO A 531 15.78 13.90 9.59
N SER A 532 14.81 14.34 8.76
CA SER A 532 13.40 14.30 9.20
C SER A 532 12.32 14.10 8.12
N ARG A 533 12.56 14.36 6.82
CA ARG A 533 11.62 13.96 5.73
C ARG A 533 11.63 12.44 5.53
N LEU A 534 10.48 11.79 5.28
CA LEU A 534 10.34 10.33 5.06
C LEU A 534 11.24 9.82 3.94
N ASP A 535 11.50 10.65 2.92
CA ASP A 535 12.36 10.36 1.78
C ASP A 535 13.70 11.13 1.84
N SER A 536 14.30 11.26 3.02
CA SER A 536 15.62 11.91 3.12
C SER A 536 16.64 11.09 2.32
N GLY A 537 17.02 11.59 1.15
CA GLY A 537 18.03 10.94 0.31
C GLY A 537 19.30 10.67 1.12
N LEU A 538 19.95 9.55 0.84
CA LEU A 538 21.19 9.14 1.50
C LEU A 538 22.18 8.73 0.42
N ALA A 539 23.39 9.29 0.47
CA ALA A 539 24.48 8.94 -0.44
C ALA A 539 25.81 8.91 0.30
N CYS A 540 26.79 8.20 -0.24
CA CYS A 540 28.14 8.15 0.29
C CYS A 540 29.16 8.16 -0.84
N ALA A 541 30.29 8.85 -0.62
CA ALA A 541 31.42 8.88 -1.53
C ALA A 541 32.70 9.22 -0.76
N GLY A 542 33.86 8.78 -1.25
CA GLY A 542 35.13 9.07 -0.60
C GLY A 542 36.33 8.45 -1.33
N PRO A 543 37.56 8.76 -0.93
CA PRO A 543 38.72 7.98 -1.36
C PRO A 543 38.65 6.54 -0.81
N ARG A 544 39.10 5.58 -1.62
CA ARG A 544 39.28 4.17 -1.21
C ARG A 544 40.64 3.96 -0.51
N ASP A 545 40.99 4.87 0.39
CA ASP A 545 42.30 4.91 1.07
C ASP A 545 42.25 4.47 2.54
N GLY A 546 41.08 4.05 3.06
CA GLY A 546 40.95 3.67 4.47
C GLY A 546 40.67 4.82 5.43
N THR A 547 40.70 6.09 4.99
CA THR A 547 40.89 7.21 5.93
C THR A 547 39.76 8.24 5.99
N ARG A 548 38.89 8.33 4.97
CA ARG A 548 37.91 9.41 4.84
C ARG A 548 36.59 8.93 4.23
N ALA A 549 35.69 8.38 5.04
CA ALA A 549 34.30 8.19 4.63
C ALA A 549 33.53 9.52 4.70
N ARG A 550 32.74 9.84 3.68
CA ARG A 550 31.78 10.95 3.74
C ARG A 550 30.38 10.46 3.34
N VAL A 551 29.39 10.92 4.11
CA VAL A 551 27.98 10.55 3.97
C VAL A 551 27.17 11.84 3.81
N TYR A 552 26.16 11.81 2.96
CA TYR A 552 25.34 12.95 2.60
C TYR A 552 23.88 12.64 2.83
N PHE A 553 23.15 13.56 3.46
CA PHE A 553 21.72 13.42 3.68
C PHE A 553 20.98 14.77 3.61
N ILE A 554 19.64 14.72 3.52
CA ILE A 554 18.78 15.91 3.55
C ILE A 554 18.22 16.12 4.96
N ASN A 555 18.54 17.26 5.60
CA ASN A 555 18.05 17.56 6.94
C ASN A 555 16.59 18.06 6.96
N SER A 556 16.06 18.32 8.15
CA SER A 556 14.69 18.84 8.37
C SER A 556 14.40 20.18 7.71
N SER A 557 15.42 21.05 7.58
CA SER A 557 15.35 22.32 6.87
C SER A 557 15.51 22.17 5.35
N SER A 558 15.51 20.93 4.85
CA SER A 558 15.71 20.59 3.44
C SER A 558 17.04 21.08 2.88
N GLN A 559 18.09 21.08 3.70
CA GLN A 559 19.47 21.39 3.31
C GLN A 559 20.29 20.10 3.21
N ILE A 560 21.32 20.10 2.37
CA ILE A 560 22.24 18.98 2.25
C ILE A 560 23.27 19.07 3.37
N VAL A 561 23.44 17.98 4.12
CA VAL A 561 24.42 17.87 5.20
C VAL A 561 25.43 16.79 4.82
N GLN A 562 26.71 17.14 4.92
CA GLN A 562 27.82 16.20 4.89
C GLN A 562 28.15 15.76 6.32
N LEU A 563 28.38 14.46 6.48
CA LEU A 563 29.09 13.87 7.61
C LEU A 563 30.49 13.45 7.13
N THR A 564 31.54 13.82 7.86
CA THR A 564 32.93 13.44 7.56
C THR A 564 33.51 12.64 8.72
N TYR A 565 34.13 11.49 8.41
CA TYR A 565 34.93 10.76 9.38
C TYR A 565 36.37 11.30 9.42
N ASP A 566 36.81 11.77 10.58
CA ASP A 566 38.20 12.14 10.84
C ASP A 566 38.94 10.98 11.53
N ALA A 567 39.78 10.27 10.77
CA ALA A 567 40.57 9.16 11.28
C ALA A 567 41.57 9.54 12.38
N SER A 568 42.03 10.81 12.43
CA SER A 568 43.00 11.26 13.43
C SER A 568 42.40 11.41 14.82
N THR A 569 41.12 11.78 14.89
CA THR A 569 40.38 11.94 16.14
C THR A 569 39.40 10.79 16.39
N SER A 570 39.20 9.91 15.40
CA SER A 570 38.18 8.85 15.40
C SER A 570 36.77 9.39 15.68
N ARG A 571 36.45 10.57 15.12
CA ARG A 571 35.16 11.25 15.32
C ARG A 571 34.52 11.63 14.00
N TRP A 572 33.20 11.67 14.01
CA TRP A 572 32.40 12.24 12.94
C TRP A 572 32.16 13.73 13.20
N THR A 573 32.19 14.53 12.14
CA THR A 573 31.77 15.95 12.15
C THR A 573 30.73 16.17 11.06
N ASP A 574 29.89 17.21 11.22
CA ASP A 574 28.91 17.60 10.22
C ASP A 574 29.13 19.01 9.66
N GLN A 575 28.71 19.21 8.42
CA GLN A 575 28.73 20.50 7.73
C GLN A 575 27.52 20.58 6.80
N THR A 576 26.73 21.64 6.92
CA THR A 576 25.72 21.97 5.92
C THR A 576 26.40 22.50 4.66
N LEU A 577 26.11 21.89 3.51
CA LEU A 577 26.66 22.29 2.23
C LEU A 577 25.96 23.55 1.69
N PRO A 578 26.65 24.39 0.89
CA PRO A 578 26.04 25.54 0.26
C PRO A 578 25.09 25.12 -0.89
N GLY A 579 24.18 26.02 -1.25
CA GLY A 579 23.25 25.83 -2.35
C GLY A 579 21.78 26.03 -1.96
N PRO A 580 20.86 25.91 -2.92
CA PRO A 580 19.43 25.97 -2.67
C PRO A 580 18.95 24.78 -1.81
N THR A 581 17.80 24.94 -1.16
CA THR A 581 17.16 23.82 -0.45
C THR A 581 16.74 22.73 -1.44
N ALA A 582 16.74 21.47 -1.00
CA ALA A 582 16.28 20.31 -1.78
C ALA A 582 14.75 20.26 -1.90
N ALA A 583 14.27 19.78 -3.05
CA ALA A 583 12.86 19.47 -3.27
C ALA A 583 12.36 18.35 -2.35
N GLU A 584 11.04 18.27 -2.18
CA GLU A 584 10.40 17.11 -1.57
C GLU A 584 10.60 15.86 -2.44
N GLY A 585 10.92 14.72 -1.83
CA GLY A 585 11.23 13.49 -2.56
C GLY A 585 12.53 13.52 -3.37
N SER A 586 13.40 14.52 -3.16
CA SER A 586 14.67 14.65 -3.87
C SER A 586 15.63 13.51 -3.52
N THR A 587 16.14 12.81 -4.52
CA THR A 587 17.21 11.82 -4.35
C THR A 587 18.57 12.52 -4.22
N LEU A 588 19.54 11.80 -3.63
CA LEU A 588 20.92 12.23 -3.52
C LEU A 588 21.85 11.22 -4.19
N THR A 589 22.85 11.71 -4.93
CA THR A 589 23.99 10.90 -5.38
C THR A 589 25.28 11.68 -5.19
N ALA A 590 26.38 10.99 -4.92
CA ALA A 590 27.69 11.59 -4.71
C ALA A 590 28.78 10.84 -5.50
N LEU A 591 29.80 11.56 -5.94
CA LEU A 591 30.94 11.05 -6.70
C LEU A 591 32.25 11.51 -6.07
N TYR A 592 33.28 10.66 -6.12
CA TYR A 592 34.65 11.02 -5.74
C TYR A 592 35.58 10.93 -6.94
N SER A 593 36.19 12.06 -7.32
CA SER A 593 37.27 12.16 -8.28
C SER A 593 38.60 12.37 -7.54
N PRO A 594 39.67 11.62 -7.85
CA PRO A 594 40.99 11.88 -7.26
C PRO A 594 41.56 13.27 -7.59
N SER A 595 41.20 13.84 -8.75
CA SER A 595 41.65 15.17 -9.17
C SER A 595 40.78 16.30 -8.63
N ASP A 596 39.46 16.09 -8.58
CA ASP A 596 38.48 17.17 -8.39
C ASP A 596 37.72 17.09 -7.06
N GLY A 597 38.03 16.08 -6.21
CA GLY A 597 37.38 15.90 -4.91
C GLY A 597 35.97 15.32 -5.04
N ILE A 598 35.08 15.72 -4.13
CA ILE A 598 33.69 15.23 -4.12
C ILE A 598 32.76 16.14 -4.92
N SER A 599 31.82 15.51 -5.64
CA SER A 599 30.64 16.16 -6.21
C SER A 599 29.35 15.53 -5.69
N VAL A 600 28.37 16.33 -5.30
CA VAL A 600 27.05 15.92 -4.82
C VAL A 600 25.98 16.50 -5.75
N PHE A 601 24.99 15.69 -6.11
CA PHE A 601 23.89 16.08 -6.99
C PHE A 601 22.54 15.82 -6.32
N TYR A 602 21.63 16.78 -6.43
CA TYR A 602 20.26 16.68 -5.91
C TYR A 602 19.31 17.58 -6.70
N TYR A 603 18.01 17.33 -6.60
CA TYR A 603 16.99 18.27 -7.05
C TYR A 603 16.74 19.36 -6.01
N SER A 604 16.90 20.61 -6.40
CA SER A 604 16.54 21.79 -5.62
C SER A 604 15.01 21.96 -5.54
N SER A 605 14.54 22.76 -4.59
CA SER A 605 13.13 23.16 -4.43
C SER A 605 12.55 23.90 -5.64
N ALA A 606 13.41 24.43 -6.52
CA ALA A 606 13.03 24.98 -7.82
C ALA A 606 12.86 23.91 -8.92
N GLY A 607 13.06 22.63 -8.61
CA GLY A 607 12.99 21.51 -9.55
C GLY A 607 14.25 21.34 -10.42
N ALA A 608 15.29 22.14 -10.20
CA ALA A 608 16.55 22.07 -10.95
C ALA A 608 17.54 21.07 -10.32
N ILE A 609 18.33 20.36 -11.13
CA ILE A 609 19.45 19.57 -10.61
C ILE A 609 20.57 20.54 -10.22
N THR A 610 20.92 20.54 -8.93
CA THR A 610 22.06 21.28 -8.39
C THR A 610 23.27 20.36 -8.29
N TRP A 611 24.41 20.86 -8.72
CA TRP A 611 25.73 20.28 -8.50
C TRP A 611 26.45 21.06 -7.42
N VAL A 612 26.90 20.39 -6.36
CA VAL A 612 27.70 20.95 -5.29
C VAL A 612 29.05 20.24 -5.30
N SER A 613 30.15 20.98 -5.45
CA SER A 613 31.51 20.42 -5.62
C SER A 613 32.47 21.01 -4.62
N GLU A 614 33.48 20.24 -4.23
CA GLU A 614 34.64 20.80 -3.54
C GLU A 614 35.46 21.71 -4.48
N ASP A 615 36.00 22.80 -3.96
CA ASP A 615 36.77 23.84 -4.68
C ASP A 615 38.08 24.17 -3.94
N ASP A 616 39.23 23.98 -4.60
CA ASP A 616 40.57 24.44 -4.15
C ASP A 616 40.91 24.11 -2.67
N GLY A 617 40.62 22.88 -2.23
CA GLY A 617 41.00 22.35 -0.91
C GLY A 617 39.89 21.55 -0.23
N PRO A 618 40.21 20.76 0.81
CA PRO A 618 39.20 19.96 1.52
C PRO A 618 38.15 20.86 2.19
N ASP A 619 36.87 20.48 2.09
CA ASP A 619 35.72 21.08 2.79
C ASP A 619 35.36 22.54 2.40
N ARG A 620 35.93 23.06 1.32
CA ARG A 620 35.47 24.30 0.65
C ARG A 620 34.56 23.92 -0.50
N TRP A 621 33.35 24.48 -0.53
CA TRP A 621 32.29 24.06 -1.46
C TRP A 621 31.80 25.19 -2.36
N ILE A 622 31.60 24.87 -3.63
CA ILE A 622 30.89 25.69 -4.62
C ILE A 622 29.64 24.95 -5.09
N PHE A 623 28.70 25.69 -5.68
CA PHE A 623 27.53 25.06 -6.31
C PHE A 623 27.19 25.74 -7.64
N ASP A 624 26.62 24.97 -8.55
CA ASP A 624 26.08 25.44 -9.82
C ASP A 624 24.82 24.65 -10.19
N THR A 625 24.03 25.19 -11.12
CA THR A 625 22.84 24.53 -11.65
C THR A 625 23.21 23.71 -12.90
N VAL A 626 22.92 22.41 -12.88
CA VAL A 626 23.17 21.49 -14.00
C VAL A 626 22.04 21.57 -15.03
N VAL A 627 20.78 21.50 -14.56
CA VAL A 627 19.59 21.39 -15.41
C VAL A 627 18.43 22.16 -14.79
N THR A 628 17.61 22.80 -15.62
CA THR A 628 16.43 23.59 -15.22
C THR A 628 15.11 23.15 -15.85
N ASP A 629 15.07 22.05 -16.61
CA ASP A 629 13.82 21.58 -17.23
C ASP A 629 12.80 20.99 -16.23
N GLY A 630 13.15 20.90 -14.94
CA GLY A 630 12.29 20.47 -13.83
C GLY A 630 12.58 19.03 -13.38
N SER A 631 11.84 18.56 -12.37
CA SER A 631 11.94 17.18 -11.87
C SER A 631 10.56 16.52 -11.90
N PRO A 632 10.42 15.27 -12.38
CA PRO A 632 9.31 14.42 -11.96
C PRO A 632 9.34 14.27 -10.43
N SER A 633 8.17 14.24 -9.78
CA SER A 633 8.08 13.91 -8.35
C SER A 633 8.79 12.57 -8.09
N TYR A 634 9.72 12.53 -7.14
CA TYR A 634 10.49 11.32 -6.78
C TYR A 634 11.37 10.74 -7.91
N ALA A 635 11.89 11.60 -8.81
CA ALA A 635 12.86 11.19 -9.82
C ALA A 635 14.24 10.91 -9.21
N ASN A 636 14.91 9.86 -9.69
CA ASN A 636 16.29 9.56 -9.29
C ASN A 636 17.31 10.31 -10.15
N ILE A 637 18.50 10.52 -9.59
CA ILE A 637 19.69 10.99 -10.31
C ILE A 637 20.75 9.90 -10.23
N ALA A 638 21.30 9.49 -11.37
CA ALA A 638 22.52 8.69 -11.40
C ALA A 638 23.67 9.58 -11.86
N ALA A 639 24.84 9.47 -11.23
CA ALA A 639 26.03 10.18 -11.65
C ALA A 639 27.18 9.19 -11.80
N LEU A 640 28.00 9.35 -12.83
CA LEU A 640 29.14 8.48 -13.15
C LEU A 640 30.36 9.34 -13.50
N LEU A 641 31.58 8.82 -13.26
CA LEU A 641 32.81 9.43 -13.74
C LEU A 641 33.24 8.79 -15.06
N VAL A 642 33.15 9.55 -16.16
CA VAL A 642 33.62 9.13 -17.48
C VAL A 642 34.88 9.93 -17.81
N ASN A 643 36.01 9.25 -17.99
CA ASN A 643 37.34 9.87 -18.11
C ASN A 643 37.65 10.88 -17.00
N GLY A 644 37.26 10.56 -15.76
CA GLY A 644 37.45 11.43 -14.59
C GLY A 644 36.50 12.63 -14.51
N LEU A 645 35.61 12.84 -15.49
CA LEU A 645 34.64 13.95 -15.48
C LEU A 645 33.24 13.46 -15.09
N PRO A 646 32.47 14.28 -14.35
CA PRO A 646 31.12 13.92 -13.94
C PRO A 646 30.16 13.92 -15.15
N HIS A 647 29.47 12.80 -15.34
CA HIS A 647 28.35 12.63 -16.23
C HIS A 647 27.10 12.36 -15.39
N VAL A 648 26.07 13.19 -15.54
CA VAL A 648 24.82 13.09 -14.76
C VAL A 648 23.71 12.58 -15.66
N PHE A 649 22.94 11.60 -15.18
CA PHE A 649 21.83 10.99 -15.87
C PHE A 649 20.56 11.19 -15.06
N TYR A 650 19.49 11.58 -15.75
CA TYR A 650 18.22 11.93 -15.12
C TYR A 650 17.07 11.66 -16.08
N VAL A 651 15.85 11.59 -15.55
CA VAL A 651 14.62 11.53 -16.35
C VAL A 651 14.07 12.94 -16.47
N ASP A 652 13.82 13.37 -17.70
CA ASP A 652 13.34 14.72 -17.92
C ASP A 652 11.86 14.91 -17.60
N SER A 653 11.59 16.15 -17.21
CA SER A 653 10.38 16.91 -17.53
C SER A 653 10.47 17.54 -18.94
N HIS A 654 10.82 16.71 -19.93
CA HIS A 654 10.61 16.81 -21.38
C HIS A 654 9.41 15.95 -21.87
N LEU A 655 9.66 14.64 -21.95
CA LEU A 655 8.71 13.58 -22.36
C LEU A 655 8.90 12.28 -21.53
N HIS A 656 9.60 12.37 -20.40
CA HIS A 656 10.18 11.27 -19.62
C HIS A 656 11.30 10.57 -20.40
N ASN A 657 12.07 11.36 -21.15
CA ASN A 657 13.28 10.84 -21.78
C ASN A 657 14.35 10.67 -20.73
N VAL A 658 15.12 9.59 -20.84
CA VAL A 658 16.40 9.52 -20.13
C VAL A 658 17.36 10.51 -20.80
N CYS A 659 17.96 11.39 -20.01
CA CYS A 659 18.86 12.43 -20.48
C CYS A 659 20.22 12.29 -19.79
N SER A 660 21.27 12.75 -20.46
CA SER A 660 22.61 12.86 -19.89
C SER A 660 23.11 14.31 -19.96
N MET A 661 23.80 14.74 -18.91
CA MET A 661 24.51 16.01 -18.82
C MET A 661 26.01 15.73 -18.73
N THR A 662 26.78 16.35 -19.61
CA THR A 662 28.24 16.22 -19.65
C THR A 662 28.91 17.57 -19.47
N LEU A 663 29.98 17.62 -18.66
CA LEU A 663 30.73 18.85 -18.42
C LEU A 663 31.82 19.01 -19.49
N GLY A 664 31.69 20.02 -20.35
CA GLY A 664 32.63 20.30 -21.42
C GLY A 664 32.93 21.80 -21.53
N GLY A 665 34.21 22.19 -21.50
CA GLY A 665 34.62 23.59 -21.59
C GLY A 665 34.06 24.48 -20.45
N GLY A 666 33.85 23.89 -19.27
CA GLY A 666 33.27 24.58 -18.10
C GLY A 666 31.75 24.79 -18.18
N ARG A 667 31.04 24.10 -19.08
CA ARG A 667 29.57 24.17 -19.20
C ARG A 667 28.95 22.79 -19.30
N TRP A 668 27.74 22.65 -18.76
CA TRP A 668 26.93 21.44 -18.86
C TRP A 668 26.21 21.36 -20.21
N ASN A 669 26.34 20.21 -20.90
CA ASN A 669 25.72 19.95 -22.20
C ASN A 669 24.71 18.82 -22.07
N LYS A 670 23.45 19.06 -22.49
CA LYS A 670 22.37 18.07 -22.47
C LYS A 670 22.38 17.20 -23.73
N THR A 671 22.22 15.89 -23.55
CA THR A 671 21.91 14.93 -24.61
C THR A 671 20.68 14.12 -24.22
N VAL A 672 19.69 14.02 -25.11
CA VAL A 672 18.52 13.15 -24.92
C VAL A 672 18.88 11.75 -25.42
N LEU A 673 18.71 10.74 -24.57
CA LEU A 673 19.07 9.35 -24.87
C LEU A 673 17.88 8.60 -25.48
N PRO A 674 18.11 7.51 -26.24
CA PRO A 674 17.04 6.76 -26.89
C PRO A 674 16.26 5.90 -25.89
N GLY A 675 15.51 6.47 -24.95
CA GLY A 675 14.76 5.69 -23.95
C GLY A 675 13.67 6.49 -23.23
N LEU A 676 12.53 5.83 -22.97
CA LEU A 676 11.39 6.42 -22.27
C LEU A 676 11.21 5.76 -20.91
N ALA A 677 11.49 6.52 -19.85
CA ALA A 677 11.36 6.10 -18.47
C ALA A 677 9.91 6.16 -17.98
N ARG A 678 9.64 5.44 -16.89
CA ARG A 678 8.41 5.58 -16.11
C ARG A 678 8.37 6.97 -15.46
N LEU A 679 7.19 7.60 -15.41
CA LEU A 679 7.03 8.98 -14.88
C LEU A 679 7.35 9.06 -13.38
N GLU A 680 6.81 8.15 -12.57
CA GLU A 680 7.07 8.10 -11.13
C GLU A 680 7.89 6.89 -10.72
N GLY A 681 8.93 7.13 -9.92
CA GLY A 681 9.77 6.08 -9.36
C GLY A 681 10.60 5.32 -10.40
N SER A 682 10.93 5.95 -11.54
CA SER A 682 11.95 5.40 -12.43
C SER A 682 13.32 5.58 -11.78
N TRP A 683 13.80 4.52 -11.15
CA TRP A 683 15.15 4.47 -10.64
C TRP A 683 16.16 4.36 -11.78
N LEU A 684 17.30 5.00 -11.58
CA LEU A 684 18.45 5.06 -12.49
C LEU A 684 19.68 4.56 -11.74
N THR A 685 20.49 3.72 -12.35
CA THR A 685 21.79 3.31 -11.82
C THR A 685 22.71 2.97 -12.99
N GLY A 686 24.02 2.84 -12.77
CA GLY A 686 24.91 2.50 -13.87
C GLY A 686 26.37 2.38 -13.46
N TYR A 687 27.20 2.11 -14.47
CA TYR A 687 28.64 1.97 -14.33
C TYR A 687 29.31 2.41 -15.64
N VAL A 688 30.64 2.49 -15.64
CA VAL A 688 31.43 2.89 -16.83
C VAL A 688 32.34 1.75 -17.24
N ARG A 689 32.20 1.26 -18.48
CA ARG A 689 33.11 0.28 -19.07
C ARG A 689 34.37 0.97 -19.57
N ASN A 690 35.53 0.38 -19.27
CA ASN A 690 36.84 0.85 -19.75
C ASN A 690 37.05 2.37 -19.56
N GLU A 691 36.53 2.92 -18.45
CA GLU A 691 36.58 4.35 -18.08
C GLU A 691 35.91 5.35 -19.07
N THR A 692 35.45 4.88 -20.23
CA THR A 692 35.06 5.72 -21.38
C THR A 692 33.63 5.47 -21.86
N GLU A 693 33.04 4.32 -21.57
CA GLU A 693 31.74 3.90 -22.09
C GLU A 693 30.71 3.78 -20.97
N PRO A 694 29.92 4.84 -20.69
CA PRO A 694 28.86 4.76 -19.69
C PRO A 694 27.76 3.77 -20.09
N VAL A 695 27.26 3.03 -19.10
CA VAL A 695 26.11 2.13 -19.19
C VAL A 695 25.14 2.52 -18.07
N ILE A 696 23.88 2.77 -18.44
CA ILE A 696 22.83 3.18 -17.51
C ILE A 696 21.66 2.21 -17.60
N PHE A 697 21.15 1.82 -16.45
CA PHE A 697 19.93 1.05 -16.30
C PHE A 697 18.82 1.95 -15.78
N TYR A 698 17.62 1.78 -16.32
CA TYR A 698 16.46 2.55 -15.89
C TYR A 698 15.19 1.71 -15.96
N VAL A 699 14.19 2.08 -15.15
CA VAL A 699 12.87 1.44 -15.20
C VAL A 699 12.02 2.12 -16.28
N ALA A 700 11.73 1.39 -17.36
CA ALA A 700 10.92 1.87 -18.48
C ALA A 700 9.43 1.97 -18.12
N ARG A 701 8.62 2.56 -19.01
CA ARG A 701 7.18 2.81 -18.80
C ARG A 701 6.36 1.55 -18.51
N ASP A 702 6.77 0.41 -19.04
CA ASP A 702 6.20 -0.92 -18.80
C ASP A 702 6.63 -1.53 -17.45
N GLY A 703 7.50 -0.84 -16.70
CA GLY A 703 8.07 -1.31 -15.45
C GLY A 703 9.21 -2.30 -15.61
N ILE A 704 9.68 -2.58 -16.83
CA ILE A 704 10.83 -3.45 -17.11
C ILE A 704 12.11 -2.62 -17.09
N ILE A 705 13.23 -3.24 -16.70
CA ILE A 705 14.54 -2.58 -16.72
C ILE A 705 15.06 -2.57 -18.15
N ASN A 706 15.49 -1.39 -18.60
CA ASN A 706 16.18 -1.19 -19.87
C ASN A 706 17.63 -0.78 -19.62
N GLU A 707 18.51 -1.15 -20.55
CA GLU A 707 19.92 -0.77 -20.61
C GLU A 707 20.13 0.28 -21.71
N LEU A 708 20.73 1.40 -21.35
CA LEU A 708 21.30 2.39 -22.25
C LEU A 708 22.83 2.25 -22.23
N ALA A 709 23.43 1.88 -23.35
CA ALA A 709 24.88 1.69 -23.45
C ALA A 709 25.48 2.61 -24.53
N TRP A 710 26.53 3.35 -24.17
CA TRP A 710 27.36 4.11 -25.12
C TRP A 710 28.35 3.20 -25.83
N ASN A 711 28.44 3.33 -27.15
CA ASN A 711 29.47 2.69 -27.96
C ASN A 711 30.45 3.75 -28.44
N ALA A 712 31.70 3.71 -27.95
CA ALA A 712 32.71 4.71 -28.30
C ALA A 712 33.14 4.62 -29.78
N ALA A 713 33.14 3.42 -30.37
CA ALA A 713 33.55 3.21 -31.77
C ALA A 713 32.56 3.82 -32.77
N THR A 714 31.26 3.81 -32.46
CA THR A 714 30.23 4.40 -33.32
C THR A 714 29.73 5.76 -32.85
N SER A 715 30.10 6.19 -31.64
CA SER A 715 29.59 7.41 -30.99
C SER A 715 28.05 7.44 -30.92
N THR A 716 27.44 6.31 -30.55
CA THR A 716 25.98 6.16 -30.49
C THR A 716 25.53 5.48 -29.20
N TRP A 717 24.37 5.89 -28.71
CA TRP A 717 23.64 5.19 -27.66
C TRP A 717 22.77 4.08 -28.24
N THR A 718 22.68 2.96 -27.51
CA THR A 718 21.77 1.84 -27.79
C THR A 718 20.85 1.64 -26.60
N ASN A 719 19.59 1.26 -26.84
CA ASN A 719 18.62 0.92 -25.79
C ASN A 719 18.17 -0.52 -25.97
N THR A 720 18.33 -1.31 -24.91
CA THR A 720 18.05 -2.74 -24.89
C THR A 720 17.07 -3.03 -23.76
N VAL A 721 15.93 -3.67 -24.06
CA VAL A 721 15.01 -4.18 -23.04
C VAL A 721 15.62 -5.43 -22.41
N LEU A 722 15.73 -5.49 -21.08
CA LEU A 722 16.32 -6.63 -20.38
C LEU A 722 15.26 -7.70 -20.03
N PRO A 723 15.63 -8.98 -19.88
CA PRO A 723 14.68 -10.08 -19.62
C PRO A 723 14.22 -10.16 -18.14
N GLY A 724 13.89 -9.02 -17.53
CA GLY A 724 13.50 -8.90 -16.12
C GLY A 724 11.99 -9.03 -15.87
N HIS A 725 11.61 -9.00 -14.59
CA HIS A 725 10.20 -8.82 -14.18
C HIS A 725 9.86 -7.34 -14.00
N VAL A 726 8.55 -7.05 -13.91
CA VAL A 726 8.04 -5.71 -13.61
C VAL A 726 8.54 -5.29 -12.22
N VAL A 727 9.30 -4.20 -12.18
CA VAL A 727 9.84 -3.61 -10.95
C VAL A 727 8.70 -3.02 -10.13
N ARG A 728 8.70 -3.27 -8.82
CA ARG A 728 7.73 -2.67 -7.89
C ARG A 728 7.87 -1.15 -7.93
N THR A 729 6.74 -0.44 -8.02
CA THR A 729 6.70 1.03 -8.06
C THR A 729 7.51 1.64 -6.91
N ARG A 730 8.36 2.62 -7.20
CA ARG A 730 9.27 3.29 -6.25
C ARG A 730 10.32 2.40 -5.56
N SER A 731 10.46 1.12 -5.95
CA SER A 731 11.59 0.29 -5.50
C SER A 731 12.88 0.76 -6.13
N GLN A 732 13.94 0.88 -5.33
CA GLN A 732 15.29 1.11 -5.83
C GLN A 732 15.76 -0.01 -6.75
N ILE A 733 16.59 0.35 -7.73
CA ILE A 733 17.44 -0.58 -8.47
C ILE A 733 18.89 -0.16 -8.21
N SER A 734 19.78 -1.13 -8.00
CA SER A 734 21.21 -0.87 -7.87
C SER A 734 21.97 -1.83 -8.78
N CYS A 735 23.11 -1.39 -9.30
CA CYS A 735 23.94 -2.21 -10.17
C CYS A 735 25.39 -2.24 -9.70
N LEU A 736 26.06 -3.31 -10.10
CA LEU A 736 27.45 -3.60 -9.80
C LEU A 736 28.12 -4.05 -11.10
N GLU A 737 29.36 -3.63 -11.30
CA GLU A 737 30.28 -4.28 -12.24
C GLU A 737 31.44 -4.87 -11.44
N ALA A 738 31.71 -6.16 -11.66
CA ALA A 738 32.84 -6.84 -11.05
C ALA A 738 33.50 -7.78 -12.07
N ALA A 739 34.79 -7.57 -12.35
CA ALA A 739 35.61 -8.42 -13.23
C ALA A 739 35.00 -8.65 -14.64
N GLY A 740 34.40 -7.63 -15.23
CA GLY A 740 33.76 -7.64 -16.54
C GLY A 740 32.34 -8.20 -16.54
N GLN A 741 31.75 -8.48 -15.37
CA GLN A 741 30.38 -8.98 -15.22
C GLN A 741 29.50 -7.89 -14.62
N ALA A 742 28.42 -7.54 -15.32
CA ALA A 742 27.44 -6.57 -14.87
C ALA A 742 26.25 -7.28 -14.22
N GLU A 743 25.79 -6.73 -13.11
CA GLU A 743 24.69 -7.26 -12.32
C GLU A 743 23.75 -6.14 -11.89
N ILE A 744 22.45 -6.41 -11.91
CA ILE A 744 21.43 -5.46 -11.50
C ILE A 744 20.53 -6.13 -10.50
N TYR A 745 20.29 -5.45 -9.39
CA TYR A 745 19.49 -5.92 -8.27
C TYR A 745 18.25 -5.04 -8.14
N TYR A 746 17.10 -5.67 -8.00
CA TYR A 746 15.81 -4.98 -7.96
C TYR A 746 14.76 -5.83 -7.26
N ARG A 747 13.66 -5.21 -6.84
CA ARG A 747 12.49 -5.96 -6.33
C ARG A 747 11.37 -5.99 -7.36
N GLY A 748 10.89 -7.20 -7.64
CA GLY A 748 9.69 -7.40 -8.45
C GLY A 748 8.44 -6.93 -7.72
N PHE A 749 7.37 -6.68 -8.48
CA PHE A 749 6.04 -6.30 -7.97
C PHE A 749 5.54 -7.19 -6.81
N GLU A 750 5.80 -8.48 -6.90
CA GLU A 750 5.48 -9.52 -5.91
C GLU A 750 6.33 -9.49 -4.64
N GLY A 751 7.28 -8.57 -4.52
CA GLY A 751 8.12 -8.40 -3.34
C GLY A 751 9.33 -9.33 -3.26
N ARG A 752 9.69 -10.06 -4.32
CA ARG A 752 10.94 -10.84 -4.37
C ARG A 752 12.10 -10.00 -4.89
N ILE A 753 13.31 -10.22 -4.35
CA ILE A 753 14.54 -9.63 -4.88
C ILE A 753 15.07 -10.50 -6.01
N TYR A 754 15.37 -9.85 -7.13
CA TYR A 754 15.91 -10.44 -8.34
C TYR A 754 17.31 -9.91 -8.62
N THR A 755 18.02 -10.69 -9.41
CA THR A 755 19.27 -10.30 -10.04
C THR A 755 19.19 -10.58 -11.54
N LEU A 756 19.49 -9.55 -12.34
CA LEU A 756 19.83 -9.68 -13.75
C LEU A 756 21.36 -9.76 -13.83
N ASN A 757 21.89 -10.82 -14.44
CA ASN A 757 23.33 -11.03 -14.58
C ASN A 757 23.70 -11.10 -16.06
N TRP A 758 24.77 -10.40 -16.45
CA TRP A 758 25.31 -10.47 -17.78
C TRP A 758 26.47 -11.47 -17.86
N GLU A 759 26.35 -12.47 -18.73
CA GLU A 759 27.44 -13.40 -19.07
C GLU A 759 27.82 -13.24 -20.54
N ALA A 760 29.11 -13.04 -20.87
CA ALA A 760 29.58 -12.86 -22.25
C ALA A 760 29.11 -13.97 -23.22
N ALA A 761 28.95 -15.20 -22.75
CA ALA A 761 28.51 -16.33 -23.57
C ALA A 761 26.99 -16.45 -23.75
N ARG A 762 26.18 -15.82 -22.87
CA ARG A 762 24.72 -16.04 -22.79
C ARG A 762 23.88 -14.77 -22.81
N GLY A 763 24.50 -13.60 -22.69
CA GLY A 763 23.82 -12.32 -22.50
C GLY A 763 23.22 -12.18 -21.11
N TRP A 764 22.19 -11.34 -21.01
CA TRP A 764 21.45 -11.09 -19.78
C TRP A 764 20.56 -12.28 -19.40
N ALA A 765 20.62 -12.68 -18.13
CA ALA A 765 19.75 -13.71 -17.55
C ALA A 765 19.17 -13.22 -16.22
N ASN A 766 17.88 -13.45 -16.00
CA ASN A 766 17.20 -13.09 -14.77
C ASN A 766 17.10 -14.29 -13.84
N SER A 767 17.33 -14.07 -12.54
CA SER A 767 17.19 -15.10 -11.51
C SER A 767 16.77 -14.50 -10.18
N SER A 768 16.03 -15.24 -9.37
CA SER A 768 15.70 -14.79 -8.01
C SER A 768 16.89 -15.06 -7.08
N LEU A 769 17.23 -14.10 -6.22
CA LEU A 769 18.20 -14.33 -5.14
C LEU A 769 17.67 -15.32 -4.10
N LEU A 770 16.35 -15.50 -4.03
CA LEU A 770 15.67 -16.54 -3.25
C LEU A 770 15.56 -17.84 -4.07
N LEU A 771 16.70 -18.48 -4.34
CA LEU A 771 16.69 -19.91 -4.63
C LEU A 771 16.72 -20.64 -3.28
N LEU A 772 15.58 -21.22 -2.91
CA LEU A 772 15.51 -22.27 -1.90
C LEU A 772 16.56 -23.34 -2.24
N VAL A 773 17.74 -23.29 -1.59
CA VAL A 773 18.67 -24.42 -1.56
C VAL A 773 18.09 -25.44 -0.58
N PHE A 774 17.06 -26.17 -1.01
CA PHE A 774 16.83 -27.52 -0.52
C PHE A 774 17.36 -28.48 -1.57
N SER A 775 18.67 -28.70 -1.55
CA SER A 775 19.22 -30.00 -1.88
C SER A 775 19.67 -30.61 -0.56
N PRO A 776 19.07 -31.72 -0.10
CA PRO A 776 19.64 -32.45 1.02
C PRO A 776 21.08 -32.85 0.64
N PRO A 777 22.08 -32.71 1.51
CA PRO A 777 23.30 -33.49 1.34
C PRO A 777 22.86 -34.96 1.42
N GLY A 778 23.08 -35.71 0.34
CA GLY A 778 23.00 -37.15 0.42
C GLY A 778 24.00 -37.65 1.46
N HIS A 779 23.48 -38.27 2.50
CA HIS A 779 23.95 -39.51 3.10
C HIS A 779 22.80 -40.14 3.90
#